data_AF-A0A2N2YCD1-F1
#
_entry.id   AF-A0A2N2YCD1-F1
#
_cell.length_a   1.000
_cell.length_b   1.000
_cell.length_c   1.000
_cell.angle_alpha   90.00
_cell.angle_beta   90.00
_cell.angle_gamma   90.00
#
_symmetry.space_group_name_H-M   'P 1'
#
loop_
_entity.id
_entity.type
_entity.pdbx_description
1 polymer ?
#
loop_
_entity_poly.entity_id
_entity_poly.type
_entity_poly.pdbx_seq_one_letter_code
_entity_poly.pdbx_strand_id
1 'polypeptide(L)'
;MKKTILKSLILVLGVCCFTAQAQFSHKIVENELLKLTKQNKATVKDISSWNITSEHTSSTSGIHHLYLRQVVNGLEILGTESSVHSMSDQSVFQSHISFIKDAQQKVKGTANPSITAIQAVQKAAAHLGYVIGEPLSVLQKKNTPSQETRISSSGISISDIPARLMYHRLEKDNVVLVWDLSIESITKTEWYNVRVNANTGEVVDKINWTTSCNLTHSHQEDKYFATPGFLENETPVLEEYGAILTGSYRVIAMPTESPYFGPRTLETTAVNTTASPFGWHDTDGVIGAEFTVTRGNNVNAYEDGNNSGFQPDGGPTLVFDFPFNPIFSGGNESESAAITNLFYWNNLIHDLIYIYGFDEASGNFQSNNYGNGGLGNDFVRAEAQDGSGTCNANFSTPTDGNLPRMQMFICNTQDGDFDNLVIVHEYGHGISNRLTGGAGNSGCLSGSEQMGEGWSDWYGLLMTMDASDTSTQSRAVGTYLFGQGAGGPGIRPFPYNTDMAINPQTYDHIKTAAVPHGVGSVWSTMLWEMTWGLIDVYGFDADFYNGTGGNNMALALVTEALKLQPCNPGFVDGRDAILAADVALYGGANQCTIWDAFAKRGLGVSAIQGSSASRSDGTEAFDTPSGVAAFTAPSDVCETIGVLTNLGGGTPPGGVYSGPGVTDNGNGSTFSFDPEIAGVGIHLINYEVFASACATASTASDTIEVFESLQVTNCQADIFVNADAGSCGAVITFSPPVGTSGCAAEYAENFDGVTAPSLPVGWTFTQEVGTVITWTTVNSGSNSSPNAAFANNPGSANLSSLISSPIAIASTSAQLLFKNNYQTESGFDGMVLEFTINAGTTWNDILNGGGTFSSGGYNGSLSTCCSNPLPGRAAWTGSSGGFVDTVVNLNAALDGQIVQFRWRMGSDSSVTGAGVWLDDVRVSGIFSPEPVTTQISGLASGSVFPVGTTINSFEIEDGSGNIATCTFEVTVMDNINPVAVGQNITVSLDANGLVTILPFDVDNGSSDNCSIDTMALDITNFACADLGPNTVTLTVTDGSGNSNATQVTVTVEDTLAPVLTCPANQVVQIVQGEMFTIPDYFDLGDASAIDNCTNPITNIVQSPAAGTEFPEGIYTIEITVTDASGNEVTCDFELEVEELLSIGDQTFTNQSVVLFPNPTSGEVTILNKSDEVLQSVVITDVNGRIIRIYDLSAMENQSVILLNDIASGLYFAQIYSENASVVKRIVKK
;
A
#
# COMPACT_ATOMS: atom_id res chain seq x y z
N MET A 1 -63.77 -47.56 51.49
CA MET A 1 -62.62 -46.81 52.07
C MET A 1 -61.33 -46.98 51.28
N LYS A 2 -60.71 -48.18 51.14
CA LYS A 2 -59.37 -48.28 50.52
C LYS A 2 -59.23 -47.78 49.06
N LYS A 3 -60.17 -48.07 48.15
CA LYS A 3 -60.05 -47.63 46.73
C LYS A 3 -60.04 -46.11 46.52
N THR A 4 -60.74 -45.33 47.36
CA THR A 4 -60.82 -43.87 47.22
C THR A 4 -59.50 -43.19 47.58
N ILE A 5 -58.88 -43.65 48.68
CA ILE A 5 -57.60 -43.09 49.18
C ILE A 5 -56.47 -43.32 48.16
N LEU A 6 -56.45 -44.47 47.47
CA LEU A 6 -55.40 -44.75 46.49
C LEU A 6 -55.48 -43.84 45.25
N LYS A 7 -56.67 -43.57 44.70
CA LYS A 7 -56.82 -42.57 43.62
C LYS A 7 -56.42 -41.17 44.10
N SER A 8 -56.77 -40.76 45.32
CA SER A 8 -56.32 -39.48 45.88
C SER A 8 -54.80 -39.42 46.09
N LEU A 9 -54.15 -40.52 46.49
CA LEU A 9 -52.70 -40.55 46.72
C LEU A 9 -51.91 -40.46 45.41
N ILE A 10 -52.36 -41.17 44.35
CA ILE A 10 -51.77 -41.08 43.01
C ILE A 10 -51.95 -39.67 42.43
N LEU A 11 -53.15 -39.08 42.56
CA LEU A 11 -53.40 -37.71 42.14
C LEU A 11 -52.51 -36.70 42.88
N VAL A 12 -52.27 -36.89 44.18
CA VAL A 12 -51.38 -36.04 44.98
C VAL A 12 -49.91 -36.23 44.58
N LEU A 13 -49.42 -37.45 44.35
CA LEU A 13 -48.05 -37.65 43.88
C LEU A 13 -47.82 -37.05 42.49
N GLY A 14 -48.74 -37.28 41.54
CA GLY A 14 -48.66 -36.71 40.20
C GLY A 14 -48.62 -35.19 40.21
N VAL A 15 -49.57 -34.55 40.91
CA VAL A 15 -49.59 -33.09 41.09
C VAL A 15 -48.31 -32.60 41.77
N CYS A 16 -47.80 -33.29 42.80
CA CYS A 16 -46.54 -32.92 43.43
C CYS A 16 -45.35 -32.95 42.45
N CYS A 17 -45.20 -34.00 41.62
CA CYS A 17 -44.11 -34.07 40.64
C CYS A 17 -44.19 -32.93 39.60
N PHE A 18 -45.36 -32.72 38.98
CA PHE A 18 -45.52 -31.62 38.02
C PHE A 18 -45.29 -30.24 38.65
N THR A 19 -45.77 -29.99 39.88
CA THR A 19 -45.48 -28.72 40.57
C THR A 19 -44.00 -28.55 40.91
N ALA A 20 -43.27 -29.64 41.19
CA ALA A 20 -41.85 -29.57 41.46
C ALA A 20 -41.05 -29.26 40.18
N GLN A 21 -41.32 -29.97 39.08
CA GLN A 21 -40.62 -29.78 37.81
C GLN A 21 -40.81 -28.36 37.26
N ALA A 22 -42.05 -27.87 37.18
CA ALA A 22 -42.32 -26.49 36.79
C ALA A 22 -41.62 -25.46 37.70
N GLN A 23 -41.54 -25.72 39.02
CA GLN A 23 -40.82 -24.86 39.96
C GLN A 23 -39.29 -24.91 39.78
N PHE A 24 -38.73 -25.99 39.20
CA PHE A 24 -37.32 -26.05 38.80
C PHE A 24 -37.08 -25.32 37.47
N SER A 25 -37.88 -25.57 36.43
CA SER A 25 -37.83 -24.87 35.14
C SER A 25 -37.86 -23.34 35.34
N HIS A 26 -38.82 -22.84 36.13
CA HIS A 26 -38.91 -21.43 36.50
C HIS A 26 -37.62 -20.89 37.16
N LYS A 27 -37.02 -21.64 38.08
CA LYS A 27 -35.83 -21.21 38.81
C LYS A 27 -34.59 -21.14 37.91
N ILE A 28 -34.46 -22.03 36.93
CA ILE A 28 -33.35 -21.98 35.95
C ILE A 28 -33.50 -20.71 35.10
N VAL A 29 -34.68 -20.49 34.53
CA VAL A 29 -35.01 -19.30 33.72
C VAL A 29 -34.82 -18.00 34.51
N GLU A 30 -35.32 -17.91 35.74
CA GLU A 30 -35.16 -16.72 36.60
C GLU A 30 -33.68 -16.38 36.85
N ASN A 31 -32.82 -17.38 37.10
CA ASN A 31 -31.39 -17.17 37.30
C ASN A 31 -30.68 -16.66 36.04
N GLU A 32 -31.10 -17.12 34.86
CA GLU A 32 -30.54 -16.70 33.57
C GLU A 32 -30.97 -15.27 33.23
N LEU A 33 -32.28 -14.97 33.33
CA LEU A 33 -32.82 -13.64 33.12
C LEU A 33 -32.24 -12.60 34.10
N LEU A 34 -31.91 -13.01 35.34
CA LEU A 34 -31.19 -12.16 36.28
C LEU A 34 -29.78 -11.77 35.80
N LYS A 35 -29.10 -12.55 34.94
CA LYS A 35 -27.83 -12.11 34.32
C LYS A 35 -28.04 -10.92 33.39
N LEU A 36 -29.15 -10.86 32.64
CA LEU A 36 -29.46 -9.75 31.73
C LEU A 36 -29.62 -8.41 32.47
N THR A 37 -30.17 -8.44 33.68
CA THR A 37 -30.27 -7.22 34.52
C THR A 37 -28.91 -6.74 35.01
N LYS A 38 -28.00 -7.65 35.36
CA LYS A 38 -26.60 -7.33 35.70
C LYS A 38 -25.83 -6.78 34.50
N GLN A 39 -26.12 -7.30 33.30
CA GLN A 39 -25.56 -6.81 32.02
C GLN A 39 -26.25 -5.52 31.50
N ASN A 40 -27.24 -4.96 32.21
CA ASN A 40 -28.04 -3.81 31.76
C ASN A 40 -28.79 -4.05 30.41
N LYS A 41 -28.95 -5.32 30.00
CA LYS A 41 -29.69 -5.73 28.79
C LYS A 41 -31.20 -5.78 29.01
N ALA A 42 -31.66 -6.04 30.23
CA ALA A 42 -33.07 -6.03 30.61
C ALA A 42 -33.26 -5.28 31.94
N THR A 43 -34.46 -4.76 32.22
CA THR A 43 -34.82 -4.26 33.55
C THR A 43 -35.42 -5.35 34.43
N VAL A 44 -35.49 -5.12 35.75
CA VAL A 44 -36.19 -6.02 36.69
C VAL A 44 -37.67 -6.20 36.31
N LYS A 45 -38.29 -5.22 35.62
CA LYS A 45 -39.66 -5.34 35.13
C LYS A 45 -39.74 -6.22 33.89
N ASP A 46 -38.81 -6.10 32.96
CA ASP A 46 -38.78 -6.87 31.71
C ASP A 46 -38.62 -8.38 31.93
N ILE A 47 -37.98 -8.78 33.04
CA ILE A 47 -37.81 -10.19 33.44
C ILE A 47 -38.89 -10.70 34.40
N SER A 48 -39.83 -9.83 34.82
CA SER A 48 -40.85 -10.18 35.82
C SER A 48 -42.09 -10.89 35.26
N SER A 49 -42.18 -11.06 33.94
CA SER A 49 -43.28 -11.77 33.27
C SER A 49 -42.82 -12.36 31.95
N TRP A 50 -42.98 -13.68 31.81
CA TRP A 50 -42.61 -14.49 30.65
C TRP A 50 -43.43 -15.79 30.69
N ASN A 51 -43.55 -16.48 29.55
CA ASN A 51 -44.21 -17.78 29.42
C ASN A 51 -43.23 -18.79 28.82
N ILE A 52 -43.18 -20.02 29.35
CA ILE A 52 -42.65 -21.17 28.59
C ILE A 52 -43.64 -21.52 27.48
N THR A 53 -43.13 -21.74 26.27
CA THR A 53 -43.90 -22.09 25.06
C THR A 53 -43.72 -23.56 24.66
N SER A 54 -42.65 -24.20 25.12
CA SER A 54 -42.39 -25.65 25.04
C SER A 54 -41.29 -26.00 26.05
N GLU A 55 -41.37 -27.15 26.71
CA GLU A 55 -40.27 -27.73 27.49
C GLU A 55 -40.21 -29.25 27.29
N HIS A 56 -39.01 -29.81 27.10
CA HIS A 56 -38.78 -31.27 27.07
C HIS A 56 -37.33 -31.60 27.47
N THR A 57 -37.08 -32.88 27.80
CA THR A 57 -35.73 -33.42 27.90
C THR A 57 -35.45 -34.27 26.66
N SER A 58 -34.36 -34.02 25.96
CA SER A 58 -33.98 -34.81 24.79
C SER A 58 -33.65 -36.25 25.22
N SER A 59 -34.28 -37.22 24.55
CA SER A 59 -34.11 -38.65 24.79
C SER A 59 -32.71 -39.18 24.45
N THR A 60 -31.97 -38.47 23.58
CA THR A 60 -30.61 -38.85 23.15
C THR A 60 -29.51 -38.20 23.99
N SER A 61 -29.56 -36.88 24.22
CA SER A 61 -28.52 -36.13 24.91
C SER A 61 -28.74 -35.98 26.43
N GLY A 62 -29.98 -36.11 26.89
CA GLY A 62 -30.36 -35.77 28.26
C GLY A 62 -30.37 -34.26 28.57
N ILE A 63 -30.19 -33.39 27.57
CA ILE A 63 -30.35 -31.93 27.72
C ILE A 63 -31.84 -31.62 27.94
N HIS A 64 -32.12 -30.75 28.91
CA HIS A 64 -33.44 -30.20 29.17
C HIS A 64 -33.58 -28.85 28.46
N HIS A 65 -34.40 -28.82 27.40
CA HIS A 65 -34.64 -27.67 26.53
C HIS A 65 -35.89 -26.90 27.01
N LEU A 66 -35.72 -25.62 27.30
CA LEU A 66 -36.78 -24.70 27.72
C LEU A 66 -36.92 -23.59 26.68
N TYR A 67 -38.07 -23.49 26.02
CA TYR A 67 -38.38 -22.42 25.07
C TYR A 67 -39.39 -21.46 25.69
N LEU A 68 -39.18 -20.15 25.53
CA LEU A 68 -39.96 -19.12 26.20
C LEU A 68 -40.09 -17.81 25.40
N ARG A 69 -41.10 -17.01 25.76
CA ARG A 69 -41.33 -15.65 25.26
C ARG A 69 -41.47 -14.65 26.40
N GLN A 70 -41.10 -13.40 26.14
CA GLN A 70 -41.38 -12.28 27.04
C GLN A 70 -42.88 -11.97 27.06
N VAL A 71 -43.41 -11.54 28.22
CA VAL A 71 -44.84 -11.21 28.40
C VAL A 71 -45.02 -9.76 28.86
N VAL A 72 -45.95 -9.05 28.23
CA VAL A 72 -46.37 -7.68 28.61
C VAL A 72 -47.89 -7.64 28.72
N ASN A 73 -48.42 -7.02 29.78
CA ASN A 73 -49.86 -6.96 30.09
C ASN A 73 -50.58 -8.33 30.15
N GLY A 74 -49.86 -9.44 30.31
CA GLY A 74 -50.42 -10.80 30.25
C GLY A 74 -50.55 -11.39 28.84
N LEU A 75 -49.89 -10.79 27.84
CA LEU A 75 -49.78 -11.28 26.46
C LEU A 75 -48.31 -11.50 26.07
N GLU A 76 -48.03 -12.59 25.37
CA GLU A 76 -46.72 -12.91 24.78
C GLU A 76 -46.33 -11.90 23.69
N ILE A 77 -45.02 -11.67 23.53
CA ILE A 77 -44.45 -10.85 22.44
C ILE A 77 -43.79 -11.76 21.39
N LEU A 78 -44.36 -11.84 20.19
CA LEU A 78 -43.71 -12.40 19.00
C LEU A 78 -42.51 -11.54 18.60
N GLY A 79 -41.38 -12.17 18.27
CA GLY A 79 -40.07 -11.54 18.10
C GLY A 79 -39.24 -11.45 19.39
N THR A 80 -39.61 -12.20 20.43
CA THR A 80 -38.85 -12.34 21.70
C THR A 80 -38.58 -13.80 22.09
N GLU A 81 -38.78 -14.70 21.13
CA GLU A 81 -38.46 -16.13 21.19
C GLU A 81 -37.05 -16.33 21.76
N SER A 82 -36.97 -17.14 22.81
CA SER A 82 -35.78 -17.33 23.62
C SER A 82 -35.71 -18.78 24.07
N SER A 83 -34.50 -19.30 24.30
CA SER A 83 -34.28 -20.64 24.82
C SER A 83 -33.27 -20.68 25.97
N VAL A 84 -33.43 -21.67 26.85
CA VAL A 84 -32.46 -22.04 27.88
C VAL A 84 -32.31 -23.56 27.85
N HIS A 85 -31.09 -24.02 27.61
CA HIS A 85 -30.75 -25.43 27.55
C HIS A 85 -29.92 -25.78 28.78
N SER A 86 -30.27 -26.87 29.46
CA SER A 86 -29.69 -27.21 30.77
C SER A 86 -29.29 -28.68 30.85
N MET A 87 -28.15 -28.93 31.51
CA MET A 87 -27.68 -30.28 31.82
C MET A 87 -28.58 -30.96 32.86
N SER A 88 -28.47 -32.28 32.98
CA SER A 88 -29.17 -33.08 33.98
C SER A 88 -28.83 -32.72 35.44
N ASP A 89 -27.73 -31.99 35.69
CA ASP A 89 -27.38 -31.41 37.00
C ASP A 89 -28.01 -30.03 37.29
N GLN A 90 -28.84 -29.53 36.36
CA GLN A 90 -29.48 -28.20 36.37
C GLN A 90 -28.54 -27.01 36.13
N SER A 91 -27.28 -27.24 35.70
CA SER A 91 -26.46 -26.16 35.14
C SER A 91 -26.99 -25.72 33.76
N VAL A 92 -26.93 -24.41 33.47
CA VAL A 92 -27.26 -23.88 32.14
C VAL A 92 -26.10 -24.19 31.20
N PHE A 93 -26.40 -24.97 30.17
CA PHE A 93 -25.47 -25.38 29.11
C PHE A 93 -25.34 -24.29 28.05
N GLN A 94 -26.47 -23.80 27.54
CA GLN A 94 -26.56 -22.77 26.51
C GLN A 94 -27.84 -21.95 26.72
N SER A 95 -27.88 -20.69 26.30
CA SER A 95 -29.10 -19.87 26.41
C SER A 95 -29.10 -18.70 25.44
N HIS A 96 -30.20 -18.53 24.71
CA HIS A 96 -30.42 -17.47 23.74
C HIS A 96 -31.61 -16.63 24.18
N ILE A 97 -31.41 -15.38 24.64
CA ILE A 97 -32.51 -14.56 25.17
C ILE A 97 -32.73 -13.27 24.36
N SER A 98 -33.87 -13.20 23.68
CA SER A 98 -34.29 -12.13 22.76
C SER A 98 -35.20 -11.08 23.42
N PHE A 99 -35.17 -10.96 24.75
CA PHE A 99 -36.07 -10.08 25.51
C PHE A 99 -35.85 -8.60 25.20
N ILE A 100 -36.94 -7.87 25.02
CA ILE A 100 -36.91 -6.43 24.78
C ILE A 100 -36.71 -5.69 26.10
N LYS A 101 -35.70 -4.84 26.14
CA LYS A 101 -35.51 -3.87 27.22
C LYS A 101 -36.60 -2.81 27.22
N ASP A 102 -37.14 -2.51 28.41
CA ASP A 102 -38.21 -1.54 28.64
C ASP A 102 -39.46 -1.82 27.78
N ALA A 103 -39.81 -3.09 27.58
CA ALA A 103 -40.82 -3.54 26.62
C ALA A 103 -42.18 -2.84 26.82
N GLN A 104 -42.60 -2.65 28.08
CA GLN A 104 -43.81 -1.90 28.44
C GLN A 104 -43.81 -0.46 27.91
N GLN A 105 -42.65 0.21 27.90
CA GLN A 105 -42.51 1.60 27.44
C GLN A 105 -42.49 1.70 25.90
N LYS A 106 -42.12 0.59 25.23
CA LYS A 106 -42.07 0.48 23.78
C LYS A 106 -43.42 0.10 23.13
N VAL A 107 -44.44 -0.23 23.93
CA VAL A 107 -45.83 -0.49 23.46
C VAL A 107 -46.39 0.72 22.71
N LYS A 108 -46.92 0.49 21.50
CA LYS A 108 -47.68 1.46 20.70
C LYS A 108 -49.14 1.03 20.56
N GLY A 109 -50.03 1.98 20.30
CA GLY A 109 -51.48 1.75 20.29
C GLY A 109 -52.07 1.80 21.69
N THR A 110 -53.09 0.99 21.97
CA THR A 110 -53.70 0.86 23.30
C THR A 110 -53.68 -0.60 23.76
N ALA A 111 -53.67 -0.84 25.07
CA ALA A 111 -53.57 -2.19 25.63
C ALA A 111 -54.83 -3.06 25.47
N ASN A 112 -55.87 -2.56 24.80
CA ASN A 112 -57.08 -3.30 24.47
C ASN A 112 -57.29 -3.31 22.95
N PRO A 113 -57.89 -4.36 22.35
CA PRO A 113 -58.25 -4.36 20.95
C PRO A 113 -59.35 -3.34 20.64
N SER A 114 -59.16 -2.55 19.58
CA SER A 114 -60.22 -1.70 18.99
C SER A 114 -61.08 -2.47 17.98
N ILE A 115 -60.55 -3.56 17.40
CA ILE A 115 -61.25 -4.43 16.44
C ILE A 115 -61.43 -5.84 17.01
N THR A 116 -62.56 -6.47 16.69
CA THR A 116 -62.83 -7.87 17.03
C THR A 116 -62.04 -8.84 16.17
N ALA A 117 -61.90 -10.10 16.61
CA ALA A 117 -61.24 -11.15 15.84
C ALA A 117 -61.90 -11.37 14.44
N ILE A 118 -63.23 -11.30 14.33
CA ILE A 118 -63.92 -11.33 13.02
C ILE A 118 -63.49 -10.17 12.13
N GLN A 119 -63.38 -8.95 12.67
CA GLN A 119 -62.89 -7.80 11.91
C GLN A 119 -61.40 -7.94 11.52
N ALA A 120 -60.59 -8.62 12.33
CA ALA A 120 -59.22 -8.96 11.97
C ALA A 120 -59.18 -9.97 10.81
N VAL A 121 -59.99 -11.03 10.84
CA VAL A 121 -60.13 -11.97 9.73
C VAL A 121 -60.64 -11.28 8.45
N GLN A 122 -61.59 -10.35 8.56
CA GLN A 122 -62.04 -9.53 7.41
C GLN A 122 -60.92 -8.69 6.81
N LYS A 123 -59.99 -8.18 7.63
CA LYS A 123 -58.82 -7.42 7.19
C LYS A 123 -57.75 -8.31 6.55
N ALA A 124 -57.47 -9.47 7.14
CA ALA A 124 -56.57 -10.46 6.56
C ALA A 124 -57.11 -10.97 5.21
N ALA A 125 -58.38 -11.37 5.14
CA ALA A 125 -59.03 -11.80 3.89
C ALA A 125 -58.91 -10.75 2.78
N ALA A 126 -59.19 -9.47 3.08
CA ALA A 126 -59.07 -8.38 2.12
C ALA A 126 -57.61 -8.09 1.69
N HIS A 127 -56.63 -8.33 2.56
CA HIS A 127 -55.20 -8.22 2.23
C HIS A 127 -54.69 -9.41 1.40
N LEU A 128 -55.28 -10.59 1.58
CA LEU A 128 -54.96 -11.83 0.87
C LEU A 128 -55.83 -12.08 -0.37
N GLY A 129 -56.70 -11.13 -0.74
CA GLY A 129 -57.55 -11.20 -1.93
C GLY A 129 -58.80 -12.10 -1.82
N TYR A 130 -59.10 -12.69 -0.67
CA TYR A 130 -60.23 -13.62 -0.53
C TYR A 130 -61.59 -12.93 -0.45
N VAL A 131 -62.55 -13.51 -1.20
CA VAL A 131 -63.96 -13.14 -1.12
C VAL A 131 -64.62 -13.96 -0.02
N ILE A 132 -65.13 -13.28 1.00
CA ILE A 132 -65.86 -13.92 2.10
C ILE A 132 -67.19 -14.47 1.56
N GLY A 133 -67.29 -15.79 1.43
CA GLY A 133 -68.43 -16.46 0.81
C GLY A 133 -69.69 -16.45 1.68
N GLU A 134 -69.52 -16.63 2.99
CA GLU A 134 -70.62 -16.68 3.97
C GLU A 134 -70.26 -15.91 5.26
N PRO A 135 -71.24 -15.37 6.02
CA PRO A 135 -70.98 -14.57 7.21
C PRO A 135 -70.08 -15.28 8.25
N LEU A 136 -68.97 -14.64 8.59
CA LEU A 136 -68.04 -15.11 9.63
C LEU A 136 -68.73 -15.22 11.00
N SER A 137 -68.51 -16.35 11.68
CA SER A 137 -69.09 -16.66 12.99
C SER A 137 -68.02 -17.11 13.98
N VAL A 138 -68.21 -16.83 15.27
CA VAL A 138 -67.36 -17.36 16.34
C VAL A 138 -67.90 -18.73 16.75
N LEU A 139 -67.08 -19.77 16.56
CA LEU A 139 -67.41 -21.15 16.91
C LEU A 139 -67.04 -21.45 18.36
N GLN A 140 -65.90 -20.94 18.81
CA GLN A 140 -65.41 -21.08 20.18
C GLN A 140 -64.68 -19.80 20.61
N LYS A 141 -64.77 -19.41 21.88
CA LYS A 141 -63.91 -18.38 22.48
C LYS A 141 -63.54 -18.73 23.92
N LYS A 142 -62.24 -18.71 24.24
CA LYS A 142 -61.72 -18.86 25.60
C LYS A 142 -61.72 -17.52 26.34
N ASN A 143 -61.88 -17.56 27.66
CA ASN A 143 -61.82 -16.39 28.53
C ASN A 143 -60.40 -16.16 29.08
N THR A 144 -59.42 -16.10 28.18
CA THR A 144 -58.00 -15.84 28.46
C THR A 144 -57.64 -14.39 28.10
N PRO A 145 -56.53 -13.81 28.61
CA PRO A 145 -56.04 -12.49 28.19
C PRO A 145 -55.87 -12.41 26.66
N SER A 146 -55.32 -13.49 26.07
CA SER A 146 -55.13 -13.67 24.62
C SER A 146 -56.44 -13.87 23.85
N GLN A 147 -57.60 -13.96 24.51
CA GLN A 147 -58.92 -14.02 23.87
C GLN A 147 -59.05 -15.04 22.73
N GLU A 148 -58.41 -16.21 22.86
CA GLU A 148 -58.35 -17.23 21.81
C GLU A 148 -59.75 -17.57 21.28
N THR A 149 -59.93 -17.42 19.98
CA THR A 149 -61.22 -17.51 19.30
C THR A 149 -61.04 -18.40 18.06
N ARG A 150 -61.89 -19.42 17.87
CA ARG A 150 -62.01 -20.12 16.58
C ARG A 150 -63.17 -19.55 15.78
N ILE A 151 -62.94 -19.27 14.51
CA ILE A 151 -63.85 -18.57 13.60
C ILE A 151 -64.11 -19.47 12.39
N SER A 152 -65.35 -19.47 11.88
CA SER A 152 -65.72 -20.26 10.70
C SER A 152 -64.86 -19.93 9.48
N SER A 153 -64.45 -20.96 8.75
CA SER A 153 -63.55 -20.86 7.59
C SER A 153 -64.10 -19.99 6.43
N SER A 154 -65.41 -20.02 6.21
CA SER A 154 -66.21 -19.04 5.44
C SER A 154 -65.73 -18.70 4.00
N GLY A 155 -64.98 -19.60 3.35
CA GLY A 155 -64.41 -19.39 2.01
C GLY A 155 -63.19 -18.47 1.98
N ILE A 156 -62.58 -18.20 3.13
CA ILE A 156 -61.33 -17.44 3.31
C ILE A 156 -60.19 -18.40 3.64
N SER A 157 -60.50 -19.28 4.59
CA SER A 157 -59.69 -20.40 5.03
C SER A 157 -60.48 -21.68 4.73
N ILE A 158 -59.86 -22.81 4.99
CA ILE A 158 -60.46 -24.13 4.91
C ILE A 158 -60.61 -24.72 6.30
N SER A 159 -59.53 -24.77 7.09
CA SER A 159 -59.62 -25.01 8.53
C SER A 159 -60.25 -23.81 9.25
N ASP A 160 -60.92 -24.08 10.36
CA ASP A 160 -61.51 -23.05 11.22
C ASP A 160 -60.41 -22.14 11.79
N ILE A 161 -60.46 -20.87 11.41
CA ILE A 161 -59.43 -19.86 11.64
C ILE A 161 -59.24 -19.65 13.16
N PRO A 162 -58.11 -20.06 13.76
CA PRO A 162 -57.76 -19.66 15.11
C PRO A 162 -57.27 -18.21 15.09
N ALA A 163 -57.72 -17.44 16.08
CA ALA A 163 -57.39 -16.04 16.27
C ALA A 163 -57.07 -15.77 17.75
N ARG A 164 -55.91 -15.18 18.05
CA ARG A 164 -55.51 -14.80 19.42
C ARG A 164 -54.86 -13.42 19.46
N LEU A 165 -54.96 -12.74 20.60
CA LEU A 165 -54.23 -11.50 20.86
C LEU A 165 -52.81 -11.80 21.32
N MET A 166 -51.85 -11.07 20.75
CA MET A 166 -50.44 -11.07 21.14
C MET A 166 -49.87 -9.66 20.99
N TYR A 167 -48.66 -9.45 21.47
CA TYR A 167 -47.80 -8.38 20.97
C TYR A 167 -46.90 -8.90 19.85
N HIS A 168 -46.48 -8.02 18.94
CA HIS A 168 -45.49 -8.31 17.91
C HIS A 168 -44.44 -7.20 17.86
N ARG A 169 -43.16 -7.59 17.73
CA ARG A 169 -41.98 -6.71 17.70
C ARG A 169 -41.74 -6.16 16.30
N LEU A 170 -41.79 -4.84 16.17
CA LEU A 170 -41.42 -4.08 14.99
C LEU A 170 -39.97 -3.55 15.11
N GLU A 171 -39.51 -2.87 14.06
CA GLU A 171 -38.24 -2.12 14.05
C GLU A 171 -38.01 -1.31 15.34
N LYS A 172 -36.74 -1.25 15.77
CA LYS A 172 -36.28 -0.49 16.95
C LYS A 172 -37.01 -0.92 18.24
N ASP A 173 -37.37 -2.20 18.30
CA ASP A 173 -38.10 -2.91 19.36
C ASP A 173 -39.47 -2.30 19.76
N ASN A 174 -40.11 -1.54 18.89
CA ASN A 174 -41.46 -1.04 19.17
C ASN A 174 -42.43 -2.24 19.13
N VAL A 175 -43.33 -2.37 20.11
CA VAL A 175 -44.28 -3.50 20.14
C VAL A 175 -45.71 -3.03 19.91
N VAL A 176 -46.46 -3.75 19.08
CA VAL A 176 -47.87 -3.45 18.75
C VAL A 176 -48.78 -4.61 19.14
N LEU A 177 -49.99 -4.30 19.60
CA LEU A 177 -51.01 -5.30 19.88
C LEU A 177 -51.58 -5.82 18.54
N VAL A 178 -51.58 -7.14 18.34
CA VAL A 178 -52.03 -7.81 17.13
C VAL A 178 -53.04 -8.92 17.42
N TRP A 179 -53.93 -9.18 16.47
CA TRP A 179 -54.57 -10.47 16.29
C TRP A 179 -53.67 -11.35 15.41
N ASP A 180 -53.15 -12.42 15.98
CA ASP A 180 -52.42 -13.51 15.35
C ASP A 180 -53.44 -14.52 14.80
N LEU A 181 -53.46 -14.75 13.48
CA LEU A 181 -54.49 -15.50 12.74
C LEU A 181 -53.85 -16.61 11.89
N SER A 182 -54.31 -17.85 11.98
CA SER A 182 -53.88 -18.90 11.02
C SER A 182 -54.91 -19.06 9.90
N ILE A 183 -54.49 -18.92 8.65
CA ILE A 183 -55.33 -18.98 7.44
C ILE A 183 -54.69 -19.95 6.44
N GLU A 184 -55.21 -21.17 6.43
CA GLU A 184 -54.97 -22.19 5.42
C GLU A 184 -56.00 -21.93 4.30
N SER A 185 -55.62 -21.37 3.14
CA SER A 185 -56.55 -20.68 2.21
C SER A 185 -57.41 -21.60 1.29
N ILE A 186 -57.65 -21.34 -0.02
CA ILE A 186 -58.65 -22.05 -0.87
C ILE A 186 -58.29 -22.54 -2.33
N THR A 187 -57.03 -22.60 -2.84
CA THR A 187 -56.68 -23.06 -4.24
C THR A 187 -55.72 -24.27 -4.49
N LYS A 188 -55.16 -24.90 -3.44
CA LYS A 188 -54.22 -26.00 -3.14
C LYS A 188 -52.65 -25.83 -3.08
N THR A 189 -52.05 -24.63 -2.90
CA THR A 189 -50.56 -24.47 -2.78
C THR A 189 -49.85 -23.86 -1.52
N GLU A 190 -50.48 -23.19 -0.52
CA GLU A 190 -49.71 -22.43 0.52
C GLU A 190 -50.47 -21.97 1.84
N TRP A 191 -49.90 -22.05 3.07
CA TRP A 191 -50.58 -21.75 4.38
C TRP A 191 -50.05 -20.49 5.11
N TYR A 192 -50.88 -19.46 5.37
CA TYR A 192 -50.43 -18.25 6.10
C TYR A 192 -50.70 -18.22 7.61
N ASN A 193 -49.82 -17.52 8.34
CA ASN A 193 -50.04 -17.01 9.68
C ASN A 193 -49.89 -15.46 9.67
N VAL A 194 -50.98 -14.74 9.90
CA VAL A 194 -51.14 -13.30 9.61
C VAL A 194 -51.36 -12.50 10.89
N ARG A 195 -50.60 -11.42 11.09
CA ARG A 195 -50.73 -10.54 12.26
C ARG A 195 -51.38 -9.22 11.88
N VAL A 196 -52.58 -9.01 12.40
CA VAL A 196 -53.39 -7.82 12.14
C VAL A 196 -53.39 -6.91 13.36
N ASN A 197 -52.90 -5.69 13.23
CA ASN A 197 -52.89 -4.68 14.29
C ASN A 197 -54.28 -4.52 14.91
N ALA A 198 -54.40 -4.86 16.19
CA ALA A 198 -55.66 -4.95 16.91
C ALA A 198 -56.30 -3.57 17.19
N ASN A 199 -55.60 -2.46 16.94
CA ASN A 199 -56.14 -1.11 17.02
C ASN A 199 -56.48 -0.48 15.66
N THR A 200 -55.75 -0.78 14.58
CA THR A 200 -55.95 -0.16 13.24
C THR A 200 -56.60 -1.08 12.20
N GLY A 201 -56.46 -2.40 12.34
CA GLY A 201 -56.86 -3.36 11.30
C GLY A 201 -55.93 -3.38 10.08
N GLU A 202 -54.67 -3.01 10.27
CA GLU A 202 -53.56 -3.09 9.32
C GLU A 202 -52.85 -4.45 9.47
N VAL A 203 -52.45 -5.09 8.37
CA VAL A 203 -51.57 -6.28 8.44
C VAL A 203 -50.15 -5.77 8.67
N VAL A 204 -49.51 -6.21 9.76
CA VAL A 204 -48.15 -5.78 10.13
C VAL A 204 -47.09 -6.84 9.83
N ASP A 205 -47.49 -8.12 9.75
CA ASP A 205 -46.62 -9.26 9.46
C ASP A 205 -47.44 -10.45 8.89
N LYS A 206 -46.79 -11.29 8.10
CA LYS A 206 -47.35 -12.45 7.39
C LYS A 206 -46.26 -13.50 7.15
N ILE A 207 -46.22 -14.55 7.98
CA ILE A 207 -45.39 -15.75 7.74
C ILE A 207 -46.19 -16.78 6.94
N ASN A 208 -45.51 -17.57 6.12
CA ASN A 208 -46.03 -18.78 5.48
C ASN A 208 -45.46 -20.03 6.19
N TRP A 209 -46.30 -21.04 6.44
CA TRP A 209 -45.95 -22.32 7.06
C TRP A 209 -45.79 -23.47 6.05
N THR A 210 -46.13 -23.23 4.78
CA THR A 210 -45.82 -24.13 3.67
C THR A 210 -44.46 -23.79 3.11
N THR A 211 -43.44 -24.59 3.40
CA THR A 211 -42.22 -24.50 2.60
C THR A 211 -42.47 -25.29 1.32
N SER A 212 -42.29 -24.65 0.17
CA SER A 212 -42.52 -25.24 -1.14
C SER A 212 -41.25 -25.18 -1.98
N CYS A 213 -40.80 -26.34 -2.43
CA CYS A 213 -39.74 -26.45 -3.43
C CYS A 213 -40.31 -25.96 -4.76
N ASN A 214 -40.14 -24.67 -5.10
CA ASN A 214 -40.65 -24.13 -6.37
C ASN A 214 -39.74 -24.46 -7.56
N LEU A 215 -39.72 -25.76 -7.83
CA LEU A 215 -38.87 -26.56 -8.69
C LEU A 215 -38.80 -26.10 -10.16
N THR A 216 -39.78 -25.35 -10.70
CA THR A 216 -39.75 -24.89 -12.11
C THR A 216 -40.10 -23.40 -12.33
N HIS A 217 -39.60 -22.47 -11.51
CA HIS A 217 -39.96 -21.05 -11.67
C HIS A 217 -38.82 -20.02 -11.72
N SER A 218 -38.89 -19.17 -12.75
CA SER A 218 -38.70 -17.74 -12.56
C SER A 218 -40.04 -17.07 -12.17
N HIS A 219 -40.29 -16.96 -10.85
CA HIS A 219 -41.30 -16.12 -10.16
C HIS A 219 -42.83 -16.47 -10.21
N GLN A 220 -43.49 -16.38 -9.02
CA GLN A 220 -44.91 -16.09 -8.62
C GLN A 220 -46.11 -17.13 -8.58
N GLU A 221 -46.66 -17.35 -7.34
CA GLU A 221 -48.09 -17.37 -6.82
C GLU A 221 -49.16 -18.49 -7.16
N ASP A 222 -50.17 -18.98 -6.34
CA ASP A 222 -50.72 -18.96 -4.91
C ASP A 222 -52.04 -19.90 -4.83
N LYS A 223 -52.68 -20.60 -3.83
CA LYS A 223 -52.67 -20.89 -2.33
C LYS A 223 -53.66 -22.07 -1.88
N TYR A 224 -54.02 -22.41 -0.58
CA TYR A 224 -54.92 -23.41 0.23
C TYR A 224 -56.06 -24.54 -0.10
N PHE A 225 -56.76 -25.33 0.80
CA PHE A 225 -57.62 -26.59 0.48
C PHE A 225 -59.18 -26.73 0.74
N ALA A 226 -59.62 -27.64 1.66
CA ALA A 226 -60.93 -28.23 2.04
C ALA A 226 -60.78 -29.04 3.39
N THR A 227 -61.86 -29.41 4.14
CA THR A 227 -61.77 -29.69 5.64
C THR A 227 -63.03 -30.31 6.34
N PRO A 228 -63.09 -30.57 7.70
CA PRO A 228 -62.12 -31.15 8.69
C PRO A 228 -62.68 -32.05 9.89
N GLY A 229 -61.79 -32.69 10.71
CA GLY A 229 -61.97 -32.98 12.18
C GLY A 229 -62.26 -34.44 12.69
N PHE A 230 -62.21 -34.82 14.00
CA PHE A 230 -61.60 -34.27 15.26
C PHE A 230 -61.86 -35.14 16.57
N LEU A 231 -60.93 -35.18 17.58
CA LEU A 231 -61.06 -35.59 19.05
C LEU A 231 -61.11 -37.12 19.41
N GLU A 232 -60.75 -37.70 20.60
CA GLU A 232 -60.04 -37.29 21.87
C GLU A 232 -59.58 -38.51 22.79
N ASN A 233 -58.32 -38.51 23.31
CA ASN A 233 -57.68 -39.10 24.54
C ASN A 233 -58.15 -40.37 25.35
N GLU A 234 -57.21 -41.31 25.63
CA GLU A 234 -56.72 -41.73 27.00
C GLU A 234 -55.42 -42.60 26.89
N THR A 235 -54.70 -42.94 27.98
CA THR A 235 -53.34 -43.58 27.94
C THR A 235 -53.19 -44.94 28.68
N PRO A 236 -52.36 -45.89 28.16
CA PRO A 236 -51.94 -47.11 28.87
C PRO A 236 -50.40 -47.26 29.07
N VAL A 237 -49.99 -48.27 29.84
CA VAL A 237 -48.58 -48.62 30.14
C VAL A 237 -48.20 -49.91 29.41
N LEU A 238 -46.95 -50.00 28.93
CA LEU A 238 -46.38 -51.19 28.28
C LEU A 238 -46.41 -52.43 29.19
N GLU A 239 -47.18 -53.45 28.80
CA GLU A 239 -46.93 -54.86 29.13
C GLU A 239 -46.40 -55.61 27.90
N GLU A 240 -45.91 -56.84 28.09
CA GLU A 240 -45.27 -57.66 27.06
C GLU A 240 -46.26 -58.05 25.94
N TYR A 241 -46.33 -57.24 24.88
CA TYR A 241 -47.30 -57.40 23.79
C TYR A 241 -46.96 -58.58 22.84
N GLY A 242 -48.02 -59.19 22.29
CA GLY A 242 -47.92 -60.26 21.29
C GLY A 242 -47.49 -59.76 19.90
N ALA A 243 -47.24 -60.71 18.99
CA ALA A 243 -46.67 -60.43 17.67
C ALA A 243 -47.46 -59.38 16.87
N ILE A 244 -46.82 -58.23 16.65
CA ILE A 244 -47.29 -57.11 15.83
C ILE A 244 -47.33 -57.52 14.35
N LEU A 245 -48.31 -57.00 13.59
CA LEU A 245 -48.44 -57.25 12.16
C LEU A 245 -47.68 -56.15 11.38
N THR A 246 -46.45 -56.46 10.92
CA THR A 246 -45.51 -55.47 10.33
C THR A 246 -45.84 -55.01 8.91
N GLY A 247 -46.81 -55.66 8.25
CA GLY A 247 -47.15 -55.43 6.84
C GLY A 247 -46.09 -55.92 5.86
N SER A 248 -46.33 -55.69 4.58
CA SER A 248 -45.39 -55.99 3.50
C SER A 248 -45.63 -55.04 2.32
N TYR A 249 -44.61 -54.30 1.89
CA TYR A 249 -44.75 -53.16 0.97
C TYR A 249 -43.79 -53.30 -0.21
N ARG A 250 -44.27 -53.22 -1.45
CA ARG A 250 -43.39 -53.14 -2.63
C ARG A 250 -43.02 -51.69 -2.91
N VAL A 251 -41.76 -51.32 -2.69
CA VAL A 251 -41.31 -49.92 -2.64
C VAL A 251 -39.89 -49.77 -3.21
N ILE A 252 -39.47 -48.54 -3.52
CA ILE A 252 -38.06 -48.21 -3.71
C ILE A 252 -37.48 -48.06 -2.29
N ALA A 253 -36.92 -49.14 -1.73
CA ALA A 253 -36.51 -49.19 -0.32
C ALA A 253 -35.19 -48.45 -0.06
N MET A 254 -35.05 -47.90 1.16
CA MET A 254 -33.85 -47.24 1.66
C MET A 254 -32.61 -48.16 1.54
N PRO A 255 -31.44 -47.64 1.12
CA PRO A 255 -31.11 -46.24 0.81
C PRO A 255 -31.36 -45.83 -0.64
N THR A 256 -32.09 -46.62 -1.45
CA THR A 256 -32.28 -46.34 -2.88
C THR A 256 -32.99 -44.98 -3.09
N GLU A 257 -32.34 -44.05 -3.79
CA GLU A 257 -32.87 -42.69 -4.04
C GLU A 257 -34.15 -42.69 -4.90
N SER A 258 -34.15 -43.42 -6.02
CA SER A 258 -35.26 -43.43 -6.98
C SER A 258 -35.15 -44.61 -7.97
N PRO A 259 -36.14 -44.83 -8.87
CA PRO A 259 -36.08 -45.84 -9.93
C PRO A 259 -34.89 -45.74 -10.90
N TYR A 260 -34.10 -44.66 -10.87
CA TYR A 260 -32.85 -44.55 -11.61
C TYR A 260 -31.65 -45.23 -10.93
N PHE A 261 -31.71 -45.46 -9.62
CA PHE A 261 -30.63 -46.04 -8.83
C PHE A 261 -30.89 -47.51 -8.46
N GLY A 262 -32.15 -47.93 -8.34
CA GLY A 262 -32.46 -49.33 -8.03
C GLY A 262 -33.93 -49.76 -8.31
N PRO A 263 -34.19 -51.08 -8.35
CA PRO A 263 -35.52 -51.64 -8.55
C PRO A 263 -36.35 -51.68 -7.25
N ARG A 264 -37.69 -51.74 -7.38
CA ARG A 264 -38.59 -51.92 -6.22
C ARG A 264 -38.43 -53.30 -5.56
N THR A 265 -38.04 -53.33 -4.29
CA THR A 265 -38.00 -54.52 -3.43
C THR A 265 -39.33 -54.75 -2.72
N LEU A 266 -39.50 -55.86 -1.99
CA LEU A 266 -40.69 -56.16 -1.18
C LEU A 266 -40.26 -56.27 0.28
N GLU A 267 -40.45 -55.19 1.02
CA GLU A 267 -40.05 -55.10 2.43
C GLU A 267 -41.10 -55.71 3.34
N THR A 268 -40.67 -56.42 4.39
CA THR A 268 -41.56 -57.20 5.28
C THR A 268 -41.30 -56.96 6.78
N THR A 269 -40.21 -56.28 7.11
CA THR A 269 -39.73 -56.03 8.49
C THR A 269 -39.35 -54.56 8.68
N ALA A 270 -40.15 -53.64 8.11
CA ALA A 270 -39.81 -52.22 8.03
C ALA A 270 -40.16 -51.39 9.29
N VAL A 271 -41.10 -51.87 10.11
CA VAL A 271 -41.55 -51.20 11.34
C VAL A 271 -40.47 -51.22 12.42
N ASN A 272 -40.10 -50.06 12.97
CA ASN A 272 -39.32 -50.00 14.20
C ASN A 272 -40.26 -50.03 15.42
N THR A 273 -40.22 -51.10 16.22
CA THR A 273 -41.13 -51.29 17.36
C THR A 273 -40.86 -50.36 18.56
N THR A 274 -39.83 -49.52 18.51
CA THR A 274 -39.59 -48.48 19.53
C THR A 274 -40.37 -47.21 19.20
N ALA A 275 -40.34 -46.77 17.94
CA ALA A 275 -41.00 -45.56 17.46
C ALA A 275 -42.47 -45.82 17.05
N SER A 276 -42.75 -46.99 16.48
CA SER A 276 -44.09 -47.44 16.08
C SER A 276 -44.47 -48.74 16.82
N PRO A 277 -44.72 -48.69 18.15
CA PRO A 277 -44.88 -49.87 19.00
C PRO A 277 -46.11 -50.75 18.69
N PHE A 278 -47.08 -50.25 17.91
CA PHE A 278 -48.25 -51.01 17.44
C PHE A 278 -48.22 -51.28 15.92
N GLY A 279 -47.18 -50.80 15.23
CA GLY A 279 -47.07 -50.82 13.77
C GLY A 279 -47.76 -49.64 13.07
N TRP A 280 -47.41 -49.43 11.81
CA TRP A 280 -47.81 -48.26 10.99
C TRP A 280 -49.31 -48.20 10.63
N HIS A 281 -50.13 -49.13 11.13
CA HIS A 281 -51.55 -49.30 10.77
C HIS A 281 -52.52 -49.24 11.97
N ASP A 282 -52.03 -48.79 13.11
CA ASP A 282 -52.81 -48.49 14.32
C ASP A 282 -52.95 -46.98 14.54
N THR A 283 -53.99 -46.53 15.26
CA THR A 283 -54.01 -45.21 15.94
C THR A 283 -54.49 -45.25 17.40
N ASP A 284 -55.05 -46.37 17.89
CA ASP A 284 -55.71 -46.45 19.20
C ASP A 284 -54.86 -47.07 20.33
N GLY A 285 -53.71 -47.68 20.00
CA GLY A 285 -52.80 -48.30 20.97
C GLY A 285 -53.22 -49.71 21.41
N VAL A 286 -54.02 -50.41 20.59
CA VAL A 286 -54.37 -51.82 20.78
C VAL A 286 -53.55 -52.70 19.83
N ILE A 287 -53.19 -53.92 20.24
CA ILE A 287 -52.52 -54.87 19.32
C ILE A 287 -53.46 -55.24 18.17
N GLY A 288 -53.18 -54.70 16.99
CA GLY A 288 -53.82 -55.04 15.74
C GLY A 288 -53.69 -53.91 14.74
N ALA A 289 -53.90 -54.20 13.46
CA ALA A 289 -54.10 -53.15 12.47
C ALA A 289 -55.55 -52.65 12.57
N GLU A 290 -55.75 -51.37 12.90
CA GLU A 290 -57.04 -50.70 12.77
C GLU A 290 -57.40 -50.55 11.29
N PHE A 291 -56.41 -50.15 10.48
CA PHE A 291 -56.55 -49.90 9.05
C PHE A 291 -55.90 -51.01 8.22
N THR A 292 -56.58 -51.47 7.16
CA THR A 292 -55.93 -52.30 6.12
C THR A 292 -55.44 -51.47 4.92
N VAL A 293 -55.64 -50.14 4.97
CA VAL A 293 -55.18 -49.15 3.98
C VAL A 293 -53.96 -48.38 4.48
N THR A 294 -53.32 -47.57 3.62
CA THR A 294 -52.13 -46.74 3.90
C THR A 294 -52.38 -45.59 4.89
N ARG A 295 -52.72 -45.95 6.13
CA ARG A 295 -53.03 -45.06 7.25
C ARG A 295 -52.65 -45.71 8.57
N GLY A 296 -52.09 -44.92 9.48
CA GLY A 296 -51.97 -45.23 10.90
C GLY A 296 -51.45 -44.03 11.67
N ASN A 297 -50.66 -44.28 12.72
CA ASN A 297 -50.31 -43.29 13.73
C ASN A 297 -49.49 -42.12 13.18
N ASN A 298 -48.57 -42.40 12.26
CA ASN A 298 -47.50 -41.48 11.86
C ASN A 298 -47.91 -40.70 10.59
N VAL A 299 -48.66 -41.34 9.70
CA VAL A 299 -49.08 -40.80 8.41
C VAL A 299 -50.42 -41.40 7.94
N ASN A 300 -51.18 -40.57 7.22
CA ASN A 300 -52.32 -40.97 6.40
C ASN A 300 -52.00 -40.59 4.94
N ALA A 301 -51.70 -41.57 4.10
CA ALA A 301 -51.31 -41.36 2.70
C ALA A 301 -52.47 -41.69 1.75
N TYR A 302 -52.78 -40.78 0.84
CA TYR A 302 -53.92 -40.86 -0.09
C TYR A 302 -53.66 -40.06 -1.38
N GLU A 303 -54.39 -40.37 -2.46
CA GLU A 303 -54.36 -39.58 -3.71
C GLU A 303 -55.14 -38.26 -3.54
N ASP A 304 -54.67 -37.16 -4.14
CA ASP A 304 -55.42 -35.88 -4.16
C ASP A 304 -55.41 -35.15 -5.52
N GLY A 305 -55.47 -35.93 -6.60
CA GLY A 305 -55.45 -35.50 -7.99
C GLY A 305 -56.73 -35.83 -8.74
N ASN A 306 -56.79 -37.01 -9.35
CA ASN A 306 -57.90 -37.48 -10.19
C ASN A 306 -58.89 -38.41 -9.45
N ASN A 307 -58.52 -38.91 -8.28
CA ASN A 307 -59.24 -39.91 -7.48
C ASN A 307 -59.26 -39.54 -5.98
N SER A 308 -59.29 -38.22 -5.69
CA SER A 308 -59.08 -37.59 -4.38
C SER A 308 -59.71 -38.34 -3.20
N GLY A 309 -58.86 -38.71 -2.24
CA GLY A 309 -59.19 -39.49 -1.05
C GLY A 309 -59.01 -41.01 -1.20
N PHE A 310 -58.55 -41.52 -2.34
CA PHE A 310 -58.27 -42.94 -2.53
C PHE A 310 -57.06 -43.41 -1.72
N GLN A 311 -57.15 -44.63 -1.17
CA GLN A 311 -56.08 -45.34 -0.47
C GLN A 311 -56.07 -46.81 -0.92
N PRO A 312 -54.91 -47.40 -1.25
CA PRO A 312 -54.82 -48.83 -1.54
C PRO A 312 -55.03 -49.68 -0.29
N ASP A 313 -55.67 -50.84 -0.45
CA ASP A 313 -56.00 -51.79 0.63
C ASP A 313 -55.11 -53.04 0.52
N GLY A 314 -54.26 -53.27 1.52
CA GLY A 314 -53.43 -54.47 1.66
C GLY A 314 -54.16 -55.67 2.28
N GLY A 315 -55.44 -55.49 2.64
CA GLY A 315 -56.31 -56.50 3.25
C GLY A 315 -55.88 -56.93 4.66
N PRO A 316 -56.51 -57.97 5.24
CA PRO A 316 -56.25 -58.45 6.60
C PRO A 316 -54.84 -58.99 6.87
N THR A 317 -53.98 -59.03 5.86
CA THR A 317 -52.57 -59.43 5.94
C THR A 317 -51.60 -58.29 5.61
N LEU A 318 -52.10 -57.08 5.33
CA LEU A 318 -51.31 -55.88 5.04
C LEU A 318 -50.25 -56.08 3.92
N VAL A 319 -50.66 -56.66 2.77
CA VAL A 319 -49.78 -56.91 1.63
C VAL A 319 -50.01 -55.89 0.52
N PHE A 320 -49.18 -54.85 0.49
CA PHE A 320 -49.19 -53.75 -0.47
C PHE A 320 -48.22 -54.03 -1.63
N ASP A 321 -48.48 -55.12 -2.37
CA ASP A 321 -47.71 -55.51 -3.57
C ASP A 321 -48.45 -55.10 -4.86
N PHE A 322 -48.27 -53.83 -5.25
CA PHE A 322 -48.93 -53.23 -6.41
C PHE A 322 -48.00 -53.07 -7.63
N PRO A 323 -48.52 -53.19 -8.88
CA PRO A 323 -47.74 -52.96 -10.10
C PRO A 323 -47.24 -51.51 -10.19
N PHE A 324 -46.17 -51.31 -10.95
CA PHE A 324 -45.54 -50.01 -11.17
C PHE A 324 -45.15 -49.86 -12.64
N ASN A 325 -45.42 -48.68 -13.19
CA ASN A 325 -45.02 -48.24 -14.51
C ASN A 325 -44.18 -46.95 -14.33
N PRO A 326 -42.88 -46.95 -14.69
CA PRO A 326 -41.98 -45.81 -14.49
C PRO A 326 -42.25 -44.62 -15.43
N ILE A 327 -43.32 -44.66 -16.23
CA ILE A 327 -43.77 -43.56 -17.07
C ILE A 327 -45.22 -43.26 -16.68
N PHE A 328 -45.42 -42.17 -15.94
CA PHE A 328 -46.75 -41.71 -15.53
C PHE A 328 -47.62 -41.38 -16.75
N SER A 329 -48.89 -41.77 -16.67
CA SER A 329 -49.93 -41.28 -17.57
C SER A 329 -51.29 -41.27 -16.88
N GLY A 330 -52.15 -40.29 -17.22
CA GLY A 330 -53.50 -40.15 -16.66
C GLY A 330 -54.51 -41.26 -17.01
N GLY A 331 -54.06 -42.38 -17.59
CA GLY A 331 -54.82 -43.63 -17.63
C GLY A 331 -54.68 -44.47 -16.35
N ASN A 332 -53.72 -44.11 -15.49
CA ASN A 332 -53.42 -44.64 -14.16
C ASN A 332 -53.13 -46.15 -14.09
N GLU A 333 -51.84 -46.49 -13.99
CA GLU A 333 -51.33 -47.84 -13.76
C GLU A 333 -50.42 -47.94 -12.51
N SER A 334 -50.40 -46.93 -11.62
CA SER A 334 -49.41 -46.87 -10.51
C SER A 334 -49.80 -46.10 -9.25
N GLU A 335 -50.97 -45.43 -9.17
CA GLU A 335 -51.47 -44.75 -7.97
C GLU A 335 -51.31 -45.59 -6.68
N SER A 336 -51.74 -46.86 -6.70
CA SER A 336 -51.60 -47.75 -5.54
C SER A 336 -50.15 -48.03 -5.13
N ALA A 337 -49.20 -47.98 -6.08
CA ALA A 337 -47.77 -48.12 -5.80
C ALA A 337 -47.12 -46.81 -5.34
N ALA A 338 -47.57 -45.67 -5.86
CA ALA A 338 -47.14 -44.33 -5.45
C ALA A 338 -47.50 -44.08 -3.98
N ILE A 339 -48.78 -44.22 -3.63
CA ILE A 339 -49.27 -44.05 -2.25
C ILE A 339 -48.59 -45.06 -1.30
N THR A 340 -48.31 -46.29 -1.74
CA THR A 340 -47.56 -47.28 -0.93
C THR A 340 -46.13 -46.85 -0.69
N ASN A 341 -45.45 -46.25 -1.68
CA ASN A 341 -44.08 -45.74 -1.53
C ASN A 341 -44.03 -44.51 -0.61
N LEU A 342 -44.95 -43.55 -0.82
CA LEU A 342 -45.11 -42.37 0.03
C LEU A 342 -45.41 -42.74 1.50
N PHE A 343 -46.32 -43.69 1.72
CA PHE A 343 -46.67 -44.22 3.04
C PHE A 343 -45.46 -44.87 3.72
N TYR A 344 -44.76 -45.76 3.02
CA TYR A 344 -43.57 -46.43 3.54
C TYR A 344 -42.50 -45.41 3.97
N TRP A 345 -42.17 -44.44 3.11
CA TRP A 345 -41.12 -43.46 3.43
C TRP A 345 -41.52 -42.51 4.56
N ASN A 346 -42.76 -42.02 4.61
CA ASN A 346 -43.21 -41.17 5.73
C ASN A 346 -43.13 -41.89 7.09
N ASN A 347 -43.47 -43.19 7.15
CA ASN A 347 -43.30 -43.98 8.36
C ASN A 347 -41.82 -44.30 8.65
N LEU A 348 -41.00 -44.55 7.62
CA LEU A 348 -39.57 -44.84 7.78
C LEU A 348 -38.80 -43.63 8.33
N ILE A 349 -39.08 -42.43 7.83
CA ILE A 349 -38.48 -41.17 8.31
C ILE A 349 -38.92 -40.88 9.75
N HIS A 350 -40.21 -41.06 10.06
CA HIS A 350 -40.69 -41.03 11.45
C HIS A 350 -39.86 -41.98 12.33
N ASP A 351 -39.86 -43.27 11.99
CA ASP A 351 -39.27 -44.32 12.83
C ASP A 351 -37.76 -44.14 13.01
N LEU A 352 -37.06 -43.61 12.01
CA LEU A 352 -35.63 -43.35 12.08
C LEU A 352 -35.30 -42.12 12.94
N ILE A 353 -35.89 -40.97 12.64
CA ILE A 353 -35.51 -39.72 13.32
C ILE A 353 -36.08 -39.68 14.75
N TYR A 354 -37.09 -40.49 15.07
CA TYR A 354 -37.50 -40.80 16.45
C TYR A 354 -36.33 -41.30 17.31
N ILE A 355 -35.51 -42.24 16.80
CA ILE A 355 -34.35 -42.78 17.52
C ILE A 355 -33.26 -41.71 17.72
N TYR A 356 -33.18 -40.73 16.82
CA TYR A 356 -32.33 -39.54 16.94
C TYR A 356 -32.96 -38.41 17.78
N GLY A 357 -34.11 -38.66 18.41
CA GLY A 357 -34.75 -37.76 19.35
C GLY A 357 -35.69 -36.74 18.73
N PHE A 358 -36.31 -37.05 17.58
CA PHE A 358 -37.58 -36.44 17.16
C PHE A 358 -38.75 -37.30 17.67
N ASP A 359 -38.85 -37.37 19.00
CA ASP A 359 -39.88 -38.10 19.75
C ASP A 359 -41.12 -37.23 20.03
N GLU A 360 -42.13 -37.79 20.68
CA GLU A 360 -43.37 -37.06 20.98
C GLU A 360 -43.16 -35.86 21.91
N ALA A 361 -42.21 -35.92 22.83
CA ALA A 361 -41.92 -34.81 23.74
C ALA A 361 -41.23 -33.63 23.01
N SER A 362 -40.45 -33.94 21.98
CA SER A 362 -39.88 -32.94 21.06
C SER A 362 -40.88 -32.36 20.06
N GLY A 363 -42.06 -32.97 19.93
CA GLY A 363 -43.17 -32.55 19.06
C GLY A 363 -43.08 -33.08 17.63
N ASN A 364 -42.97 -34.41 17.50
CA ASN A 364 -43.05 -35.14 16.23
C ASN A 364 -44.49 -35.22 15.67
N PHE A 365 -44.74 -36.10 14.70
CA PHE A 365 -46.01 -36.17 13.97
C PHE A 365 -46.73 -37.49 14.26
N GLN A 366 -47.65 -37.48 15.24
CA GLN A 366 -48.35 -38.67 15.71
C GLN A 366 -49.86 -38.41 15.95
N SER A 367 -50.71 -39.37 15.57
CA SER A 367 -52.14 -39.35 15.89
C SER A 367 -52.36 -39.53 17.38
N ASN A 368 -51.55 -40.40 17.98
CA ASN A 368 -51.55 -40.80 19.38
C ASN A 368 -50.09 -40.85 19.88
N ASN A 369 -49.81 -40.11 20.95
CA ASN A 369 -48.49 -39.97 21.55
C ASN A 369 -48.28 -40.95 22.71
N TYR A 370 -49.23 -41.87 22.93
CA TYR A 370 -49.26 -42.94 23.94
C TYR A 370 -49.01 -42.52 25.42
N GLY A 371 -48.88 -41.22 25.69
CA GLY A 371 -48.53 -40.65 26.99
C GLY A 371 -47.07 -40.18 27.14
N ASN A 372 -46.26 -40.26 26.07
CA ASN A 372 -44.82 -39.96 26.09
C ASN A 372 -44.51 -38.46 26.16
N GLY A 373 -45.32 -37.61 25.49
CA GLY A 373 -45.14 -36.15 25.51
C GLY A 373 -45.92 -35.43 24.40
N GLY A 374 -45.66 -34.13 24.26
CA GLY A 374 -46.19 -33.28 23.18
C GLY A 374 -47.72 -33.18 23.09
N LEU A 375 -48.18 -32.80 21.91
CA LEU A 375 -49.60 -32.71 21.54
C LEU A 375 -49.83 -33.54 20.27
N GLY A 376 -50.44 -34.72 20.42
CA GLY A 376 -50.79 -35.57 19.28
C GLY A 376 -52.02 -35.08 18.48
N ASN A 377 -52.57 -35.98 17.66
CA ASN A 377 -53.52 -35.68 16.58
C ASN A 377 -52.88 -34.79 15.50
N ASP A 378 -51.62 -35.08 15.14
CA ASP A 378 -50.85 -34.35 14.13
C ASP A 378 -49.99 -35.25 13.23
N PHE A 379 -50.49 -36.46 12.93
CA PHE A 379 -49.99 -37.32 11.86
C PHE A 379 -49.88 -36.58 10.51
N VAL A 380 -48.92 -36.98 9.66
CA VAL A 380 -48.74 -36.37 8.34
C VAL A 380 -49.90 -36.74 7.41
N ARG A 381 -50.57 -35.75 6.82
CA ARG A 381 -51.41 -35.96 5.63
C ARG A 381 -50.48 -36.01 4.41
N ALA A 382 -50.31 -37.17 3.80
CA ALA A 382 -49.41 -37.32 2.66
C ALA A 382 -50.23 -37.46 1.36
N GLU A 383 -50.28 -36.37 0.60
CA GLU A 383 -51.13 -36.20 -0.58
C GLU A 383 -50.31 -36.57 -1.83
N ALA A 384 -50.51 -37.79 -2.32
CA ALA A 384 -49.86 -38.38 -3.49
C ALA A 384 -50.51 -37.90 -4.79
N GLN A 385 -49.72 -37.77 -5.86
CA GLN A 385 -50.15 -37.36 -7.20
C GLN A 385 -51.08 -36.12 -7.20
N ASP A 386 -50.86 -35.17 -6.28
CA ASP A 386 -51.80 -34.09 -5.96
C ASP A 386 -52.01 -33.17 -7.19
N GLY A 387 -53.29 -32.88 -7.49
CA GLY A 387 -53.71 -32.19 -8.72
C GLY A 387 -53.60 -30.67 -8.70
N SER A 388 -53.04 -30.08 -7.64
CA SER A 388 -52.92 -28.64 -7.45
C SER A 388 -51.63 -28.02 -7.96
N GLY A 389 -50.58 -28.83 -8.05
CA GLY A 389 -49.27 -28.45 -8.54
C GLY A 389 -48.76 -29.43 -9.59
N THR A 390 -47.65 -29.06 -10.23
CA THR A 390 -46.87 -29.96 -11.09
C THR A 390 -45.41 -29.57 -10.97
N CYS A 391 -44.49 -30.52 -11.19
CA CYS A 391 -43.04 -30.29 -11.14
C CYS A 391 -42.61 -29.46 -9.91
N ASN A 392 -43.05 -29.86 -8.72
CA ASN A 392 -42.90 -29.18 -7.43
C ASN A 392 -43.20 -30.22 -6.31
N ALA A 393 -42.86 -29.92 -5.06
CA ALA A 393 -43.34 -30.63 -3.87
C ALA A 393 -43.37 -29.63 -2.70
N ASN A 394 -44.20 -29.87 -1.69
CA ASN A 394 -44.24 -28.98 -0.52
C ASN A 394 -44.65 -29.68 0.79
N PHE A 395 -44.23 -29.09 1.90
CA PHE A 395 -44.62 -29.49 3.25
C PHE A 395 -45.14 -28.30 4.06
N SER A 396 -46.26 -28.52 4.74
CA SER A 396 -46.89 -27.57 5.66
C SER A 396 -46.63 -27.95 7.10
N THR A 397 -45.86 -27.15 7.84
CA THR A 397 -45.54 -27.42 9.24
C THR A 397 -46.23 -26.41 10.17
N PRO A 398 -47.48 -26.66 10.60
CA PRO A 398 -48.06 -25.98 11.75
C PRO A 398 -47.44 -26.48 13.07
N THR A 399 -47.71 -25.74 14.15
CA THR A 399 -47.29 -26.06 15.52
C THR A 399 -47.86 -27.40 16.01
N ASP A 400 -47.20 -27.98 17.01
CA ASP A 400 -47.57 -29.19 17.77
C ASP A 400 -49.10 -29.36 17.96
N GLY A 401 -49.62 -30.57 17.74
CA GLY A 401 -51.05 -30.88 17.87
C GLY A 401 -51.95 -30.29 16.78
N ASN A 402 -51.37 -29.92 15.64
CA ASN A 402 -52.10 -29.52 14.44
C ASN A 402 -51.55 -30.31 13.25
N LEU A 403 -52.45 -30.98 12.51
CA LEU A 403 -52.11 -31.84 11.38
C LEU A 403 -51.27 -31.11 10.30
N PRO A 404 -49.99 -31.50 10.09
CA PRO A 404 -49.18 -31.09 8.96
C PRO A 404 -49.63 -31.82 7.68
N ARG A 405 -48.94 -31.54 6.58
CA ARG A 405 -49.19 -32.17 5.30
C ARG A 405 -47.97 -32.11 4.40
N MET A 406 -47.74 -33.18 3.66
CA MET A 406 -46.86 -33.27 2.49
C MET A 406 -47.72 -33.35 1.23
N GLN A 407 -47.36 -32.65 0.16
CA GLN A 407 -47.96 -32.79 -1.17
C GLN A 407 -46.87 -33.16 -2.18
N MET A 408 -47.07 -34.27 -2.88
CA MET A 408 -46.19 -34.75 -3.94
C MET A 408 -46.87 -34.55 -5.29
N PHE A 409 -46.19 -33.90 -6.24
CA PHE A 409 -46.76 -33.63 -7.56
C PHE A 409 -46.07 -34.42 -8.68
N ILE A 410 -46.81 -34.64 -9.75
CA ILE A 410 -46.33 -35.21 -11.02
C ILE A 410 -45.56 -34.13 -11.81
N CYS A 411 -44.51 -34.54 -12.52
CA CYS A 411 -43.80 -33.69 -13.47
C CYS A 411 -43.72 -34.33 -14.86
N ASN A 412 -44.51 -33.82 -15.81
CA ASN A 412 -44.64 -34.32 -17.19
C ASN A 412 -45.07 -35.79 -17.27
N THR A 413 -44.12 -36.72 -17.15
CA THR A 413 -44.32 -38.18 -17.17
C THR A 413 -43.60 -38.89 -16.01
N GLN A 414 -43.05 -38.13 -15.06
CA GLN A 414 -42.40 -38.62 -13.86
C GLN A 414 -43.28 -38.30 -12.65
N ASP A 415 -43.21 -39.14 -11.63
CA ASP A 415 -44.10 -39.11 -10.47
C ASP A 415 -43.28 -38.91 -9.19
N GLY A 416 -43.52 -37.81 -8.47
CA GLY A 416 -42.73 -37.41 -7.30
C GLY A 416 -42.78 -38.41 -6.16
N ASP A 417 -43.83 -39.21 -6.08
CA ASP A 417 -44.01 -40.28 -5.10
C ASP A 417 -42.99 -41.44 -5.20
N PHE A 418 -42.07 -41.40 -6.17
CA PHE A 418 -40.92 -42.31 -6.30
C PHE A 418 -39.55 -41.60 -6.31
N ASP A 419 -39.47 -40.29 -6.07
CA ASP A 419 -38.21 -39.58 -5.82
C ASP A 419 -38.02 -39.45 -4.30
N ASN A 420 -37.43 -40.49 -3.69
CA ASN A 420 -37.42 -40.64 -2.23
C ASN A 420 -36.62 -39.53 -1.54
N LEU A 421 -35.58 -39.00 -2.20
CA LEU A 421 -34.83 -37.85 -1.70
C LEU A 421 -35.75 -36.61 -1.58
N VAL A 422 -36.68 -36.40 -2.52
CA VAL A 422 -37.69 -35.34 -2.41
C VAL A 422 -38.69 -35.64 -1.28
N ILE A 423 -39.17 -36.89 -1.12
CA ILE A 423 -40.06 -37.25 0.00
C ILE A 423 -39.40 -36.96 1.36
N VAL A 424 -38.12 -37.31 1.51
CA VAL A 424 -37.34 -37.03 2.73
C VAL A 424 -37.06 -35.53 2.89
N HIS A 425 -36.82 -34.80 1.79
CA HIS A 425 -36.68 -33.33 1.82
C HIS A 425 -37.92 -32.68 2.41
N GLU A 426 -39.11 -32.99 1.89
CA GLU A 426 -40.36 -32.42 2.38
C GLU A 426 -40.58 -32.75 3.87
N TYR A 427 -40.29 -33.99 4.31
CA TYR A 427 -40.36 -34.34 5.73
C TYR A 427 -39.30 -33.59 6.58
N GLY A 428 -38.14 -33.27 5.99
CA GLY A 428 -37.08 -32.45 6.58
C GLY A 428 -37.53 -31.02 6.92
N HIS A 429 -38.44 -30.43 6.13
CA HIS A 429 -39.11 -29.19 6.50
C HIS A 429 -39.96 -29.36 7.78
N GLY A 430 -40.62 -30.51 7.93
CA GLY A 430 -41.36 -30.89 9.13
C GLY A 430 -40.47 -30.96 10.37
N ILE A 431 -39.39 -31.75 10.30
CA ILE A 431 -38.42 -31.93 11.39
C ILE A 431 -37.81 -30.58 11.81
N SER A 432 -37.26 -29.84 10.85
CA SER A 432 -36.53 -28.60 11.12
C SER A 432 -37.43 -27.49 11.68
N ASN A 433 -38.66 -27.33 11.20
CA ASN A 433 -39.60 -26.34 11.73
C ASN A 433 -40.27 -26.75 13.06
N ARG A 434 -40.35 -28.04 13.41
CA ARG A 434 -40.82 -28.46 14.75
C ARG A 434 -39.74 -28.32 15.82
N LEU A 435 -38.50 -28.69 15.52
CA LEU A 435 -37.41 -28.65 16.50
C LEU A 435 -36.90 -27.21 16.74
N THR A 436 -36.76 -26.39 15.70
CA THR A 436 -36.17 -25.04 15.82
C THR A 436 -37.04 -24.11 16.66
N GLY A 437 -36.55 -23.73 17.85
CA GLY A 437 -37.30 -22.89 18.79
C GLY A 437 -38.47 -23.61 19.50
N GLY A 438 -38.54 -24.94 19.39
CA GLY A 438 -39.52 -25.81 20.04
C GLY A 438 -40.88 -25.88 19.34
N ALA A 439 -41.52 -27.06 19.40
CA ALA A 439 -42.70 -27.42 18.60
C ALA A 439 -43.93 -26.52 18.77
N GLY A 440 -44.00 -25.75 19.85
CA GLY A 440 -44.96 -24.65 20.02
C GLY A 440 -44.75 -23.44 19.09
N ASN A 441 -43.78 -23.48 18.17
CA ASN A 441 -43.41 -22.35 17.33
C ASN A 441 -42.75 -22.67 15.96
N SER A 442 -43.50 -23.23 15.01
CA SER A 442 -43.08 -23.49 13.62
C SER A 442 -42.90 -22.22 12.74
N GLY A 443 -42.38 -21.14 13.31
CA GLY A 443 -42.13 -19.85 12.64
C GLY A 443 -40.67 -19.39 12.76
N CYS A 444 -39.75 -20.28 13.13
CA CYS A 444 -38.36 -19.94 13.45
C CYS A 444 -37.36 -20.07 12.29
N LEU A 445 -37.82 -20.38 11.07
CA LEU A 445 -36.97 -20.53 9.88
C LEU A 445 -37.37 -19.56 8.77
N SER A 446 -37.71 -18.33 9.14
CA SER A 446 -38.15 -17.25 8.23
C SER A 446 -37.12 -16.12 8.05
N GLY A 447 -35.89 -16.31 8.54
CA GLY A 447 -34.77 -15.38 8.34
C GLY A 447 -34.30 -15.29 6.89
N SER A 448 -33.46 -14.30 6.58
CA SER A 448 -32.83 -14.19 5.26
C SER A 448 -31.70 -15.21 5.08
N GLU A 449 -30.99 -15.57 6.15
CA GLU A 449 -30.01 -16.67 6.17
C GLU A 449 -30.65 -18.05 6.47
N GLN A 450 -31.97 -18.23 6.30
CA GLN A 450 -32.62 -19.45 6.80
C GLN A 450 -32.09 -20.74 6.12
N MET A 451 -31.87 -21.74 6.96
CA MET A 451 -31.20 -23.00 6.65
C MET A 451 -32.16 -24.19 6.42
N GLY A 452 -33.47 -23.94 6.43
CA GLY A 452 -34.56 -24.93 6.32
C GLY A 452 -34.41 -25.88 5.14
N GLU A 453 -34.28 -25.31 3.95
CA GLU A 453 -33.97 -26.02 2.69
C GLU A 453 -32.69 -26.88 2.79
N GLY A 454 -31.70 -26.43 3.57
CA GLY A 454 -30.39 -27.08 3.67
C GLY A 454 -30.40 -28.33 4.57
N TRP A 455 -31.05 -28.27 5.74
CA TRP A 455 -31.25 -29.52 6.51
C TRP A 455 -32.13 -30.52 5.75
N SER A 456 -33.09 -30.01 4.98
CA SER A 456 -34.04 -30.83 4.23
C SER A 456 -33.35 -31.58 3.08
N ASP A 457 -32.51 -30.90 2.27
CA ASP A 457 -31.63 -31.56 1.31
C ASP A 457 -30.70 -32.57 1.99
N TRP A 458 -30.09 -32.18 3.12
CA TRP A 458 -29.13 -33.02 3.83
C TRP A 458 -29.75 -34.31 4.41
N TYR A 459 -30.96 -34.25 5.01
CA TYR A 459 -31.68 -35.46 5.43
C TYR A 459 -31.96 -36.37 4.23
N GLY A 460 -32.38 -35.80 3.08
CA GLY A 460 -32.62 -36.55 1.85
C GLY A 460 -31.38 -37.25 1.31
N LEU A 461 -30.26 -36.54 1.23
CA LEU A 461 -28.96 -37.09 0.84
C LEU A 461 -28.50 -38.20 1.77
N LEU A 462 -28.60 -38.00 3.10
CA LEU A 462 -28.07 -38.92 4.08
C LEU A 462 -28.92 -40.19 4.22
N MET A 463 -30.25 -40.08 4.17
CA MET A 463 -31.14 -41.25 4.13
C MET A 463 -31.11 -42.01 2.80
N THR A 464 -30.49 -41.43 1.77
CA THR A 464 -30.24 -42.09 0.48
C THR A 464 -28.74 -42.27 0.20
N MET A 465 -27.90 -42.29 1.24
CA MET A 465 -26.48 -42.63 1.15
C MET A 465 -26.28 -44.15 1.30
N ASP A 466 -25.41 -44.74 0.48
CA ASP A 466 -24.99 -46.14 0.63
C ASP A 466 -23.47 -46.31 0.73
N ALA A 467 -23.04 -47.51 1.14
CA ALA A 467 -21.63 -47.84 1.41
C ALA A 467 -20.70 -47.86 0.18
N SER A 468 -21.21 -47.48 -1.01
CA SER A 468 -20.45 -47.29 -2.25
C SER A 468 -20.42 -45.85 -2.75
N ASP A 469 -21.15 -44.92 -2.11
CA ASP A 469 -20.93 -43.47 -2.29
C ASP A 469 -19.49 -43.08 -1.89
N THR A 470 -19.01 -41.95 -2.41
CA THR A 470 -17.77 -41.31 -1.97
C THR A 470 -17.97 -39.82 -1.75
N SER A 471 -17.10 -39.18 -0.96
CA SER A 471 -17.12 -37.73 -0.71
C SER A 471 -17.06 -36.88 -1.99
N THR A 472 -16.33 -37.36 -3.00
CA THR A 472 -16.21 -36.75 -4.33
C THR A 472 -17.27 -37.20 -5.35
N GLN A 473 -18.27 -38.00 -4.95
CA GLN A 473 -19.42 -38.35 -5.78
C GLN A 473 -20.44 -37.22 -5.80
N SER A 474 -20.76 -36.70 -6.98
CA SER A 474 -21.79 -35.67 -7.17
C SER A 474 -23.19 -36.24 -6.92
N ARG A 475 -23.81 -35.87 -5.80
CA ARG A 475 -25.22 -36.18 -5.50
C ARG A 475 -26.11 -34.97 -5.84
N ALA A 476 -27.24 -35.20 -6.48
CA ALA A 476 -28.09 -34.14 -7.03
C ALA A 476 -29.56 -34.35 -6.66
N VAL A 477 -30.27 -33.27 -6.36
CA VAL A 477 -31.64 -33.30 -5.83
C VAL A 477 -32.66 -33.39 -6.96
N GLY A 478 -33.66 -34.28 -6.83
CA GLY A 478 -34.81 -34.37 -7.73
C GLY A 478 -34.51 -34.95 -9.12
N THR A 479 -33.44 -35.73 -9.27
CA THR A 479 -32.99 -36.22 -10.60
C THR A 479 -34.05 -37.05 -11.32
N TYR A 480 -34.88 -37.80 -10.58
CA TYR A 480 -35.94 -38.63 -11.14
C TYR A 480 -37.21 -37.84 -11.45
N LEU A 481 -37.66 -36.96 -10.55
CA LEU A 481 -38.83 -36.11 -10.75
C LEU A 481 -38.71 -35.25 -12.02
N PHE A 482 -37.52 -34.76 -12.36
CA PHE A 482 -37.30 -33.98 -13.59
C PHE A 482 -36.92 -34.81 -14.82
N GLY A 483 -36.80 -36.14 -14.69
CA GLY A 483 -36.46 -37.02 -15.80
C GLY A 483 -35.02 -36.88 -16.31
N GLN A 484 -34.08 -36.45 -15.46
CA GLN A 484 -32.71 -36.09 -15.86
C GLN A 484 -31.75 -37.30 -15.95
N GLY A 485 -32.12 -38.43 -15.35
CA GLY A 485 -31.26 -39.60 -15.16
C GLY A 485 -30.36 -39.49 -13.91
N ALA A 486 -29.79 -40.62 -13.48
CA ALA A 486 -28.96 -40.71 -12.27
C ALA A 486 -27.72 -39.78 -12.25
N GLY A 487 -27.26 -39.30 -13.41
CA GLY A 487 -26.17 -38.32 -13.55
C GLY A 487 -26.66 -36.91 -13.90
N GLY A 488 -27.92 -36.58 -13.62
CA GLY A 488 -28.50 -35.26 -13.87
C GLY A 488 -27.93 -34.16 -12.96
N PRO A 489 -27.93 -32.89 -13.39
CA PRO A 489 -27.48 -31.77 -12.55
C PRO A 489 -28.36 -31.50 -11.32
N GLY A 490 -29.58 -32.04 -11.28
CA GLY A 490 -30.59 -31.77 -10.26
C GLY A 490 -31.22 -30.38 -10.42
N ILE A 491 -31.48 -29.75 -9.28
CA ILE A 491 -32.23 -28.48 -9.15
C ILE A 491 -31.48 -27.38 -8.40
N ARG A 492 -30.39 -27.73 -7.72
CA ARG A 492 -29.59 -26.81 -6.90
C ARG A 492 -28.48 -26.21 -7.78
N PRO A 493 -27.88 -25.06 -7.42
CA PRO A 493 -26.87 -24.39 -8.26
C PRO A 493 -25.65 -25.26 -8.60
N PHE A 494 -25.31 -26.19 -7.71
CA PHE A 494 -24.27 -27.20 -7.88
C PHE A 494 -24.78 -28.53 -7.28
N PRO A 495 -24.28 -29.69 -7.72
CA PRO A 495 -24.48 -30.95 -7.00
C PRO A 495 -23.70 -30.92 -5.67
N TYR A 496 -24.13 -31.75 -4.72
CA TYR A 496 -23.42 -31.95 -3.46
C TYR A 496 -22.19 -32.82 -3.69
N ASN A 497 -21.02 -32.27 -3.37
CA ASN A 497 -19.71 -32.86 -3.62
C ASN A 497 -18.68 -32.17 -2.70
N THR A 498 -17.73 -32.90 -2.12
CA THR A 498 -16.68 -32.30 -1.28
C THR A 498 -15.51 -31.70 -2.08
N ASP A 499 -15.48 -31.86 -3.40
CA ASP A 499 -14.53 -31.18 -4.27
C ASP A 499 -14.98 -29.72 -4.53
N MET A 500 -14.17 -28.76 -4.09
CA MET A 500 -14.41 -27.33 -4.28
C MET A 500 -14.39 -26.91 -5.76
N ALA A 501 -13.79 -27.70 -6.66
CA ALA A 501 -13.83 -27.46 -8.10
C ALA A 501 -15.18 -27.88 -8.74
N ILE A 502 -15.94 -28.75 -8.07
CA ILE A 502 -17.27 -29.21 -8.52
C ILE A 502 -18.39 -28.42 -7.82
N ASN A 503 -18.24 -28.19 -6.52
CA ASN A 503 -19.12 -27.32 -5.73
C ASN A 503 -18.29 -26.29 -4.96
N PRO A 504 -18.14 -25.05 -5.48
CA PRO A 504 -17.34 -23.99 -4.87
C PRO A 504 -18.08 -23.24 -3.75
N GLN A 505 -19.27 -23.67 -3.31
CA GLN A 505 -20.09 -22.89 -2.37
C GLN A 505 -19.39 -22.71 -1.01
N THR A 506 -19.26 -21.45 -0.62
CA THR A 506 -18.76 -20.96 0.68
C THR A 506 -19.81 -20.06 1.34
N TYR A 507 -19.61 -19.64 2.58
CA TYR A 507 -20.54 -18.76 3.30
C TYR A 507 -20.83 -17.47 2.52
N ASP A 508 -19.86 -16.80 1.90
CA ASP A 508 -20.14 -15.57 1.12
C ASP A 508 -21.11 -15.78 -0.06
N HIS A 509 -21.30 -17.01 -0.56
CA HIS A 509 -22.25 -17.28 -1.64
C HIS A 509 -23.71 -16.95 -1.26
N ILE A 510 -24.06 -16.90 0.04
CA ILE A 510 -25.40 -16.49 0.45
C ILE A 510 -25.72 -15.03 0.09
N LYS A 511 -24.71 -14.19 -0.18
CA LYS A 511 -24.86 -12.79 -0.61
C LYS A 511 -25.61 -12.66 -1.93
N THR A 512 -25.43 -13.63 -2.84
CA THR A 512 -25.96 -13.60 -4.22
C THR A 512 -26.95 -14.73 -4.53
N ALA A 513 -26.99 -15.79 -3.71
CA ALA A 513 -27.88 -16.93 -3.90
C ALA A 513 -29.39 -16.57 -3.95
N ALA A 514 -30.21 -17.47 -4.51
CA ALA A 514 -31.67 -17.38 -4.40
C ALA A 514 -32.14 -17.76 -2.99
N VAL A 515 -33.13 -17.03 -2.45
CA VAL A 515 -33.75 -17.34 -1.16
C VAL A 515 -35.08 -18.07 -1.41
N PRO A 516 -35.40 -19.18 -0.71
CA PRO A 516 -34.54 -19.88 0.26
C PRO A 516 -33.59 -20.92 -0.38
N HIS A 517 -33.98 -21.52 -1.51
CA HIS A 517 -33.38 -22.74 -2.09
C HIS A 517 -31.85 -22.68 -2.30
N GLY A 518 -31.34 -21.53 -2.76
CA GLY A 518 -29.92 -21.33 -3.01
C GLY A 518 -29.10 -21.08 -1.73
N VAL A 519 -29.70 -20.47 -0.71
CA VAL A 519 -29.08 -20.31 0.62
C VAL A 519 -29.01 -21.67 1.32
N GLY A 520 -30.11 -22.42 1.34
CA GLY A 520 -30.11 -23.79 1.88
C GLY A 520 -29.11 -24.71 1.18
N SER A 521 -28.90 -24.53 -0.13
CA SER A 521 -27.87 -25.26 -0.86
C SER A 521 -26.45 -25.00 -0.36
N VAL A 522 -26.11 -23.79 0.10
CA VAL A 522 -24.82 -23.54 0.77
C VAL A 522 -24.75 -24.29 2.11
N TRP A 523 -25.83 -24.26 2.90
CA TRP A 523 -25.88 -24.92 4.22
C TRP A 523 -25.77 -26.44 4.14
N SER A 524 -26.58 -27.09 3.28
CA SER A 524 -26.50 -28.54 3.03
C SER A 524 -25.09 -28.95 2.60
N THR A 525 -24.44 -28.13 1.76
CA THR A 525 -23.07 -28.38 1.31
C THR A 525 -22.06 -28.35 2.47
N MET A 526 -22.25 -27.52 3.50
CA MET A 526 -21.44 -27.56 4.73
C MET A 526 -21.72 -28.80 5.58
N LEU A 527 -23.00 -29.20 5.73
CA LEU A 527 -23.36 -30.44 6.43
C LEU A 527 -22.82 -31.69 5.71
N TRP A 528 -22.72 -31.67 4.38
CA TRP A 528 -22.12 -32.73 3.56
C TRP A 528 -20.62 -32.92 3.86
N GLU A 529 -19.86 -31.82 3.97
CA GLU A 529 -18.46 -31.87 4.42
C GLU A 529 -18.32 -32.47 5.82
N MET A 530 -19.18 -32.05 6.77
CA MET A 530 -19.15 -32.57 8.14
C MET A 530 -19.48 -34.06 8.17
N THR A 531 -20.45 -34.49 7.36
CA THR A 531 -20.86 -35.89 7.26
C THR A 531 -19.72 -36.75 6.74
N TRP A 532 -19.05 -36.32 5.67
CA TRP A 532 -17.90 -37.07 5.12
C TRP A 532 -16.68 -37.03 6.04
N GLY A 533 -16.39 -35.90 6.70
CA GLY A 533 -15.32 -35.83 7.70
C GLY A 533 -15.55 -36.78 8.89
N LEU A 534 -16.81 -36.96 9.32
CA LEU A 534 -17.16 -37.97 10.34
C LEU A 534 -17.05 -39.40 9.80
N ILE A 535 -17.44 -39.65 8.54
CA ILE A 535 -17.29 -40.96 7.88
C ILE A 535 -15.82 -41.33 7.68
N ASP A 536 -14.94 -40.38 7.38
CA ASP A 536 -13.49 -40.62 7.24
C ASP A 536 -12.83 -41.00 8.59
N VAL A 537 -13.38 -40.55 9.72
CA VAL A 537 -12.89 -40.87 11.07
C VAL A 537 -13.50 -42.17 11.63
N TYR A 538 -14.81 -42.39 11.45
CA TYR A 538 -15.56 -43.47 12.10
C TYR A 538 -16.04 -44.59 11.16
N GLY A 539 -15.90 -44.41 9.85
CA GLY A 539 -16.49 -45.27 8.82
C GLY A 539 -17.97 -44.95 8.55
N PHE A 540 -18.49 -45.46 7.43
CA PHE A 540 -19.92 -45.54 7.17
C PHE A 540 -20.48 -46.85 7.77
N ASP A 541 -21.64 -46.77 8.41
CA ASP A 541 -22.38 -47.93 8.93
C ASP A 541 -23.77 -48.00 8.29
N ALA A 542 -24.14 -49.18 7.79
CA ALA A 542 -25.38 -49.39 7.06
C ALA A 542 -26.60 -49.61 7.98
N ASP A 543 -26.40 -49.87 9.29
CA ASP A 543 -27.50 -49.87 10.24
C ASP A 543 -27.80 -48.44 10.68
N PHE A 544 -28.73 -47.79 9.98
CA PHE A 544 -29.16 -46.42 10.33
C PHE A 544 -29.86 -46.32 11.70
N TYR A 545 -30.34 -47.43 12.30
CA TYR A 545 -31.07 -47.42 13.57
C TYR A 545 -30.17 -47.69 14.80
N ASN A 546 -29.19 -48.58 14.67
CA ASN A 546 -28.34 -49.05 15.79
C ASN A 546 -26.83 -48.83 15.53
N GLY A 547 -26.47 -48.36 14.35
CA GLY A 547 -25.08 -48.19 13.92
C GLY A 547 -24.34 -47.07 14.64
N THR A 548 -23.02 -47.10 14.53
CA THR A 548 -22.11 -46.13 15.17
C THR A 548 -21.14 -45.49 14.19
N GLY A 549 -21.49 -45.45 12.90
CA GLY A 549 -20.71 -44.79 11.86
C GLY A 549 -20.84 -43.27 11.88
N GLY A 550 -20.01 -42.59 11.10
CA GLY A 550 -20.04 -41.13 10.96
C GLY A 550 -21.37 -40.60 10.45
N ASN A 551 -22.08 -41.37 9.63
CA ASN A 551 -23.45 -41.08 9.18
C ASN A 551 -24.47 -41.12 10.34
N ASN A 552 -24.39 -42.11 11.24
CA ASN A 552 -25.23 -42.16 12.44
C ASN A 552 -24.93 -40.99 13.40
N MET A 553 -23.65 -40.64 13.55
CA MET A 553 -23.22 -39.52 14.37
C MET A 553 -23.72 -38.19 13.79
N ALA A 554 -23.65 -38.01 12.48
CA ALA A 554 -24.17 -36.82 11.81
C ALA A 554 -25.69 -36.65 12.01
N LEU A 555 -26.48 -37.73 11.94
CA LEU A 555 -27.92 -37.72 12.29
C LEU A 555 -28.17 -37.25 13.72
N ALA A 556 -27.43 -37.78 14.69
CA ALA A 556 -27.57 -37.37 16.09
C ALA A 556 -27.20 -35.89 16.31
N LEU A 557 -26.09 -35.44 15.73
CA LEU A 557 -25.60 -34.07 15.84
C LEU A 557 -26.60 -33.05 15.27
N VAL A 558 -27.09 -33.25 14.04
CA VAL A 558 -28.00 -32.29 13.40
C VAL A 558 -29.38 -32.29 14.06
N THR A 559 -29.92 -33.45 14.41
CA THR A 559 -31.24 -33.55 15.06
C THR A 559 -31.25 -32.90 16.46
N GLU A 560 -30.13 -32.98 17.19
CA GLU A 560 -29.99 -32.28 18.48
C GLU A 560 -29.67 -30.79 18.31
N ALA A 561 -28.86 -30.42 17.32
CA ALA A 561 -28.53 -29.02 17.02
C ALA A 561 -29.77 -28.17 16.68
N LEU A 562 -30.72 -28.75 15.94
CA LEU A 562 -32.02 -28.13 15.64
C LEU A 562 -32.79 -27.70 16.91
N LYS A 563 -32.57 -28.36 18.04
CA LYS A 563 -33.15 -28.01 19.36
C LYS A 563 -32.33 -26.95 20.11
N LEU A 564 -31.00 -26.91 19.90
CA LEU A 564 -30.07 -26.04 20.62
C LEU A 564 -29.97 -24.63 20.00
N GLN A 565 -30.23 -24.51 18.69
CA GLN A 565 -30.13 -23.24 17.97
C GLN A 565 -31.24 -22.24 18.36
N PRO A 566 -30.99 -20.92 18.24
CA PRO A 566 -32.00 -19.89 18.48
C PRO A 566 -33.11 -19.90 17.42
N CYS A 567 -34.17 -19.12 17.67
CA CYS A 567 -35.22 -18.88 16.68
C CYS A 567 -34.77 -17.82 15.66
N ASN A 568 -35.01 -18.08 14.36
CA ASN A 568 -34.41 -17.36 13.22
C ASN A 568 -32.88 -17.31 13.29
N PRO A 569 -32.21 -18.48 13.34
CA PRO A 569 -30.76 -18.57 13.32
C PRO A 569 -30.22 -18.17 11.94
N GLY A 570 -28.97 -17.67 11.92
CA GLY A 570 -28.13 -17.69 10.73
C GLY A 570 -27.12 -18.84 10.76
N PHE A 571 -26.16 -18.83 9.85
CA PHE A 571 -25.26 -19.98 9.66
C PHE A 571 -24.33 -20.23 10.86
N VAL A 572 -23.81 -19.18 11.49
CA VAL A 572 -22.96 -19.27 12.69
C VAL A 572 -23.77 -19.82 13.88
N ASP A 573 -25.01 -19.36 14.06
CA ASP A 573 -25.92 -19.89 15.09
C ASP A 573 -26.15 -21.41 14.91
N GLY A 574 -26.32 -21.87 13.67
CA GLY A 574 -26.50 -23.28 13.32
C GLY A 574 -25.23 -24.12 13.56
N ARG A 575 -24.06 -23.61 13.16
CA ARG A 575 -22.76 -24.25 13.39
C ARG A 575 -22.48 -24.40 14.88
N ASP A 576 -22.67 -23.33 15.64
CA ASP A 576 -22.38 -23.31 17.09
C ASP A 576 -23.37 -24.22 17.85
N ALA A 577 -24.59 -24.42 17.33
CA ALA A 577 -25.52 -25.42 17.84
C ALA A 577 -25.10 -26.87 17.53
N ILE A 578 -24.47 -27.14 16.38
CA ILE A 578 -23.88 -28.45 16.05
C ILE A 578 -22.65 -28.75 16.91
N LEU A 579 -21.78 -27.76 17.13
CA LEU A 579 -20.66 -27.87 18.07
C LEU A 579 -21.16 -28.10 19.51
N ALA A 580 -22.25 -27.44 19.91
CA ALA A 580 -22.90 -27.70 21.20
C ALA A 580 -23.54 -29.10 21.28
N ALA A 581 -24.14 -29.61 20.19
CA ALA A 581 -24.67 -30.97 20.13
C ALA A 581 -23.56 -32.03 20.31
N ASP A 582 -22.37 -31.82 19.72
CA ASP A 582 -21.21 -32.69 19.92
C ASP A 582 -20.69 -32.68 21.37
N VAL A 583 -20.73 -31.52 22.05
CA VAL A 583 -20.42 -31.45 23.48
C VAL A 583 -21.48 -32.18 24.33
N ALA A 584 -22.76 -32.12 23.94
CA ALA A 584 -23.85 -32.78 24.67
C ALA A 584 -23.88 -34.31 24.46
N LEU A 585 -23.66 -34.79 23.24
CA LEU A 585 -23.77 -36.21 22.86
C LEU A 585 -22.45 -36.98 23.02
N TYR A 586 -21.32 -36.37 22.65
CA TYR A 586 -20.02 -37.05 22.56
C TYR A 586 -18.93 -36.38 23.41
N GLY A 587 -19.29 -35.40 24.25
CA GLY A 587 -18.35 -34.72 25.14
C GLY A 587 -17.34 -33.81 24.44
N GLY A 588 -17.59 -33.44 23.19
CA GLY A 588 -16.70 -32.58 22.39
C GLY A 588 -15.64 -33.37 21.62
N ALA A 589 -15.86 -34.65 21.36
CA ALA A 589 -14.90 -35.51 20.68
C ALA A 589 -14.68 -35.14 19.20
N ASN A 590 -15.67 -34.52 18.55
CA ASN A 590 -15.68 -34.29 17.10
C ASN A 590 -15.49 -32.81 16.70
N GLN A 591 -15.33 -31.91 17.68
CA GLN A 591 -15.19 -30.45 17.47
C GLN A 591 -14.25 -30.12 16.31
N CYS A 592 -13.10 -30.80 16.22
CA CYS A 592 -12.08 -30.54 15.21
C CYS A 592 -12.58 -30.85 13.80
N THR A 593 -13.10 -32.06 13.58
CA THR A 593 -13.71 -32.50 12.32
C THR A 593 -14.88 -31.61 11.90
N ILE A 594 -15.70 -31.18 12.85
CA ILE A 594 -16.82 -30.25 12.61
C ILE A 594 -16.28 -28.87 12.19
N TRP A 595 -15.31 -28.32 12.92
CA TRP A 595 -14.67 -27.05 12.58
C TRP A 595 -14.00 -27.09 11.21
N ASP A 596 -13.30 -28.16 10.85
CA ASP A 596 -12.61 -28.31 9.56
C ASP A 596 -13.60 -28.29 8.40
N ALA A 597 -14.71 -29.01 8.52
CA ALA A 597 -15.77 -29.03 7.52
C ALA A 597 -16.42 -27.65 7.29
N PHE A 598 -16.71 -26.92 8.37
CA PHE A 598 -17.29 -25.58 8.27
C PHE A 598 -16.27 -24.51 7.83
N ALA A 599 -15.03 -24.57 8.32
CA ALA A 599 -13.95 -23.66 7.93
C ALA A 599 -13.58 -23.80 6.46
N LYS A 600 -13.52 -25.03 5.92
CA LYS A 600 -13.31 -25.31 4.48
C LYS A 600 -14.26 -24.54 3.57
N ARG A 601 -15.46 -24.20 4.05
CA ARG A 601 -16.49 -23.46 3.31
C ARG A 601 -16.79 -22.07 3.88
N GLY A 602 -15.81 -21.44 4.54
CA GLY A 602 -15.91 -20.03 4.93
C GLY A 602 -16.69 -19.77 6.23
N LEU A 603 -17.00 -20.81 7.01
CA LEU A 603 -17.70 -20.68 8.31
C LEU A 603 -16.79 -21.06 9.50
N GLY A 604 -15.51 -20.69 9.41
CA GLY A 604 -14.46 -20.89 10.42
C GLY A 604 -14.62 -20.05 11.70
N VAL A 605 -13.69 -20.18 12.64
CA VAL A 605 -13.82 -19.65 14.02
C VAL A 605 -14.06 -18.14 14.05
N SER A 606 -13.40 -17.38 13.18
CA SER A 606 -13.53 -15.94 13.08
C SER A 606 -14.67 -15.45 12.16
N ALA A 607 -15.43 -16.35 11.54
CA ALA A 607 -16.55 -15.99 10.66
C ALA A 607 -17.64 -15.22 11.42
N ILE A 608 -18.09 -14.09 10.86
CA ILE A 608 -19.04 -13.18 11.48
C ILE A 608 -20.37 -13.25 10.74
N GLN A 609 -21.47 -13.50 11.44
CA GLN A 609 -22.80 -13.61 10.85
C GLN A 609 -23.45 -12.26 10.51
N GLY A 610 -23.21 -11.24 11.35
CA GLY A 610 -24.04 -10.04 11.33
C GLY A 610 -25.47 -10.35 11.83
N SER A 611 -26.49 -10.04 11.02
CA SER A 611 -27.90 -10.22 11.34
C SER A 611 -28.54 -11.28 10.44
N SER A 612 -29.19 -12.31 11.01
CA SER A 612 -29.90 -13.36 10.25
C SER A 612 -31.08 -12.85 9.40
N ALA A 613 -31.48 -11.57 9.56
CA ALA A 613 -32.43 -10.86 8.69
C ALA A 613 -31.79 -10.16 7.47
N SER A 614 -30.48 -10.34 7.29
CA SER A 614 -29.66 -9.85 6.17
C SER A 614 -28.83 -11.02 5.64
N ARG A 615 -28.06 -10.81 4.57
CA ARG A 615 -27.13 -11.79 3.99
C ARG A 615 -25.81 -11.15 3.54
N SER A 616 -25.57 -9.89 3.90
CA SER A 616 -24.54 -9.03 3.30
C SER A 616 -23.75 -8.19 4.30
N ASP A 617 -24.05 -8.33 5.58
CA ASP A 617 -23.28 -7.83 6.74
C ASP A 617 -22.45 -8.93 7.41
N GLY A 618 -22.62 -10.19 7.00
CA GLY A 618 -21.74 -11.31 7.35
C GLY A 618 -20.43 -11.31 6.56
N THR A 619 -19.41 -11.95 7.13
CA THR A 619 -18.05 -12.10 6.59
C THR A 619 -17.59 -13.54 6.77
N GLU A 620 -17.25 -14.21 5.67
CA GLU A 620 -16.68 -15.56 5.72
C GLU A 620 -15.24 -15.59 6.25
N ALA A 621 -14.86 -16.72 6.86
CA ALA A 621 -13.50 -17.00 7.31
C ALA A 621 -13.17 -18.49 7.23
N PHE A 622 -11.91 -18.82 6.97
CA PHE A 622 -11.44 -20.19 6.72
C PHE A 622 -10.52 -20.71 7.84
N ASP A 623 -10.55 -20.08 9.01
CA ASP A 623 -9.75 -20.45 10.17
C ASP A 623 -10.37 -21.61 10.96
N THR A 624 -9.56 -22.62 11.25
CA THR A 624 -9.91 -23.80 12.05
C THR A 624 -8.97 -23.92 13.25
N PRO A 625 -9.45 -24.36 14.43
CA PRO A 625 -8.58 -24.60 15.57
C PRO A 625 -7.71 -25.86 15.40
N SER A 626 -7.92 -26.68 14.35
CA SER A 626 -7.07 -27.84 14.03
C SER A 626 -5.78 -27.50 13.28
N GLY A 627 -5.73 -26.32 12.65
CA GLY A 627 -4.71 -26.00 11.67
C GLY A 627 -3.31 -25.89 12.29
N VAL A 628 -2.37 -26.64 11.74
CA VAL A 628 -0.94 -26.40 12.00
C VAL A 628 -0.49 -25.14 11.25
N ALA A 629 0.41 -24.39 11.86
CA ALA A 629 1.01 -23.22 11.25
C ALA A 629 1.64 -23.56 9.89
N ALA A 630 1.24 -22.82 8.87
CA ALA A 630 1.90 -22.69 7.58
C ALA A 630 2.03 -21.19 7.25
N PHE A 631 3.14 -20.79 6.66
CA PHE A 631 3.46 -19.39 6.39
C PHE A 631 4.32 -19.29 5.13
N THR A 632 4.11 -18.22 4.37
CA THR A 632 4.95 -17.80 3.26
C THR A 632 5.29 -16.33 3.44
N ALA A 633 6.57 -15.99 3.30
CA ALA A 633 7.06 -14.64 3.48
C ALA A 633 6.60 -13.71 2.34
N PRO A 634 6.55 -12.39 2.57
CA PRO A 634 6.53 -11.41 1.49
C PRO A 634 7.77 -11.55 0.61
N SER A 635 7.68 -11.07 -0.64
CA SER A 635 8.83 -10.95 -1.54
C SER A 635 9.98 -10.15 -0.91
N ASP A 636 11.21 -10.55 -1.24
CA ASP A 636 12.46 -9.87 -0.85
C ASP A 636 12.47 -8.38 -1.22
N VAL A 637 13.21 -7.55 -0.47
CA VAL A 637 13.17 -6.09 -0.60
C VAL A 637 14.53 -5.42 -0.40
N CYS A 638 14.73 -4.24 -1.00
CA CYS A 638 15.84 -3.37 -0.64
C CYS A 638 15.61 -2.72 0.73
N GLU A 639 16.67 -2.53 1.52
CA GLU A 639 16.65 -1.85 2.84
C GLU A 639 15.92 -0.49 2.84
N THR A 640 15.95 0.23 1.72
CA THR A 640 15.40 1.58 1.54
C THR A 640 13.89 1.67 1.27
N ILE A 641 13.16 0.56 1.14
CA ILE A 641 11.72 0.59 0.80
C ILE A 641 10.83 1.13 1.95
N GLY A 642 11.36 1.17 3.17
CA GLY A 642 10.66 1.64 4.37
C GLY A 642 9.67 0.61 4.95
N VAL A 643 8.90 1.03 5.96
CA VAL A 643 8.02 0.12 6.71
C VAL A 643 6.85 -0.38 5.86
N LEU A 644 6.90 -1.66 5.52
CA LEU A 644 5.82 -2.40 4.87
C LEU A 644 4.72 -2.70 5.90
N THR A 645 3.45 -2.59 5.52
CA THR A 645 2.31 -2.77 6.43
C THR A 645 1.20 -3.61 5.82
N ASN A 646 0.40 -4.28 6.66
CA ASN A 646 -0.66 -5.22 6.26
C ASN A 646 -0.13 -6.44 5.50
N LEU A 647 1.13 -6.82 5.74
CA LEU A 647 1.72 -8.06 5.27
C LEU A 647 1.04 -9.25 5.96
N GLY A 648 1.00 -10.41 5.33
CA GLY A 648 0.34 -11.61 5.87
C GLY A 648 1.00 -12.88 5.34
N GLY A 649 0.19 -13.93 5.13
CA GLY A 649 0.64 -15.24 4.63
C GLY A 649 0.59 -16.37 5.67
N GLY A 650 0.33 -16.05 6.94
CA GLY A 650 0.14 -17.04 8.00
C GLY A 650 -1.23 -17.71 7.96
N THR A 651 -1.25 -19.03 8.15
CA THR A 651 -2.45 -19.88 8.23
C THR A 651 -2.27 -20.97 9.29
N PRO A 652 -3.35 -21.42 9.97
CA PRO A 652 -4.65 -20.74 10.08
C PRO A 652 -4.51 -19.35 10.74
N PRO A 653 -5.36 -18.37 10.39
CA PRO A 653 -5.45 -17.10 11.10
C PRO A 653 -5.58 -17.25 12.63
N GLY A 654 -5.05 -16.28 13.38
CA GLY A 654 -5.01 -16.26 14.84
C GLY A 654 -3.61 -16.45 15.45
N GLY A 655 -2.61 -16.79 14.64
CA GLY A 655 -1.20 -16.85 15.06
C GLY A 655 -0.50 -15.48 15.15
N VAL A 656 0.70 -15.47 15.71
CA VAL A 656 1.52 -14.28 15.98
C VAL A 656 2.77 -14.28 15.09
N TYR A 657 3.03 -13.17 14.41
CA TYR A 657 4.23 -12.98 13.59
C TYR A 657 5.43 -12.50 14.43
N SER A 658 6.63 -13.04 14.19
CA SER A 658 7.85 -12.59 14.88
C SER A 658 9.15 -12.82 14.09
N GLY A 659 10.09 -11.88 14.20
CA GLY A 659 11.38 -11.92 13.51
C GLY A 659 12.11 -10.56 13.60
N PRO A 660 13.32 -10.44 13.04
CA PRO A 660 13.97 -9.14 12.79
C PRO A 660 13.05 -8.24 11.96
N GLY A 661 12.98 -6.94 12.25
CA GLY A 661 12.08 -6.00 11.56
C GLY A 661 10.57 -6.20 11.75
N VAL A 662 10.11 -7.33 12.31
CA VAL A 662 8.67 -7.66 12.41
C VAL A 662 7.99 -6.95 13.58
N THR A 663 6.88 -6.28 13.28
CA THR A 663 5.90 -5.81 14.27
C THR A 663 4.54 -6.46 13.99
N ASP A 664 4.16 -7.42 14.83
CA ASP A 664 2.80 -7.97 14.87
C ASP A 664 1.79 -6.89 15.31
N ASN A 665 0.58 -6.90 14.74
CA ASN A 665 -0.45 -5.89 15.04
C ASN A 665 -1.56 -6.36 15.98
N GLY A 666 -1.51 -7.62 16.44
CA GLY A 666 -2.47 -8.23 17.37
C GLY A 666 -3.80 -8.66 16.76
N ASN A 667 -3.98 -8.63 15.44
CA ASN A 667 -5.22 -9.08 14.78
C ASN A 667 -5.22 -10.57 14.37
N GLY A 668 -4.08 -11.27 14.47
CA GLY A 668 -3.92 -12.69 14.14
C GLY A 668 -3.74 -13.01 12.65
N SER A 669 -3.86 -12.02 11.77
CA SER A 669 -3.88 -12.19 10.30
C SER A 669 -2.75 -11.42 9.61
N THR A 670 -2.34 -10.25 10.10
CA THR A 670 -1.33 -9.41 9.44
C THR A 670 -0.28 -8.79 10.37
N PHE A 671 0.83 -8.36 9.79
CA PHE A 671 1.96 -7.72 10.47
C PHE A 671 2.52 -6.52 9.65
N SER A 672 3.54 -5.87 10.20
CA SER A 672 4.37 -4.88 9.50
C SER A 672 5.84 -5.31 9.54
N PHE A 673 6.60 -5.02 8.49
CA PHE A 673 8.02 -5.32 8.39
C PHE A 673 8.81 -4.04 8.16
N ASP A 674 9.84 -3.82 8.96
CA ASP A 674 10.75 -2.70 8.88
C ASP A 674 12.15 -3.21 8.44
N PRO A 675 12.52 -3.00 7.17
CA PRO A 675 13.81 -3.45 6.63
C PRO A 675 15.02 -2.76 7.27
N GLU A 676 14.89 -1.52 7.76
CA GLU A 676 15.96 -0.79 8.44
C GLU A 676 16.23 -1.37 9.83
N ILE A 677 15.17 -1.84 10.52
CA ILE A 677 15.29 -2.56 11.81
C ILE A 677 15.76 -4.01 11.62
N ALA A 678 15.48 -4.64 10.47
CA ALA A 678 16.04 -5.95 10.14
C ALA A 678 17.53 -5.85 9.76
N GLY A 679 17.90 -4.84 8.96
CA GLY A 679 19.21 -4.66 8.34
C GLY A 679 19.43 -5.60 7.16
N VAL A 680 20.53 -5.42 6.41
CA VAL A 680 20.87 -6.27 5.25
C VAL A 680 21.07 -7.74 5.61
N GLY A 681 20.50 -8.65 4.80
CA GLY A 681 20.67 -10.10 4.87
C GLY A 681 19.35 -10.89 4.83
N ILE A 682 19.45 -12.22 4.92
CA ILE A 682 18.31 -13.13 4.97
C ILE A 682 17.77 -13.23 6.40
N HIS A 683 16.51 -12.86 6.61
CA HIS A 683 15.82 -12.87 7.91
C HIS A 683 14.71 -13.89 7.96
N LEU A 684 14.62 -14.62 9.07
CA LEU A 684 13.56 -15.58 9.31
C LEU A 684 12.36 -14.88 9.98
N ILE A 685 11.22 -14.86 9.28
CA ILE A 685 9.93 -14.49 9.85
C ILE A 685 9.22 -15.78 10.28
N ASN A 686 8.75 -15.80 11.52
CA ASN A 686 8.04 -16.92 12.13
C ASN A 686 6.58 -16.55 12.31
N TYR A 687 5.69 -17.53 12.13
CA TYR A 687 4.26 -17.45 12.44
C TYR A 687 3.93 -18.55 13.46
N GLU A 688 3.67 -18.17 14.72
CA GLU A 688 3.33 -19.10 15.80
C GLU A 688 1.82 -19.19 16.00
N VAL A 689 1.25 -20.38 15.80
CA VAL A 689 -0.14 -20.71 16.14
C VAL A 689 -0.13 -21.46 17.47
N PHE A 690 -0.79 -20.88 18.49
CA PHE A 690 -0.83 -21.44 19.83
C PHE A 690 -1.61 -22.77 19.90
N ALA A 691 -1.31 -23.59 20.92
CA ALA A 691 -2.00 -24.85 21.14
C ALA A 691 -3.50 -24.63 21.40
N SER A 692 -4.34 -25.41 20.73
CA SER A 692 -5.79 -25.46 20.91
C SER A 692 -6.20 -26.81 21.52
N ALA A 693 -7.50 -27.11 21.56
CA ALA A 693 -7.99 -28.46 21.85
C ALA A 693 -7.79 -29.45 20.69
N CYS A 694 -7.54 -28.95 19.48
CA CYS A 694 -7.48 -29.71 18.22
C CYS A 694 -6.07 -29.77 17.61
N ALA A 695 -5.18 -28.84 17.96
CA ALA A 695 -3.82 -28.75 17.44
C ALA A 695 -2.82 -28.50 18.57
N THR A 696 -1.65 -29.14 18.48
CA THR A 696 -0.47 -28.72 19.26
C THR A 696 0.03 -27.36 18.77
N ALA A 697 0.61 -26.56 19.65
CA ALA A 697 1.29 -25.32 19.26
C ALA A 697 2.29 -25.63 18.14
N SER A 698 2.26 -24.80 17.09
CA SER A 698 3.03 -25.02 15.87
C SER A 698 3.56 -23.70 15.35
N THR A 699 4.70 -23.76 14.67
CA THR A 699 5.37 -22.58 14.13
C THR A 699 5.79 -22.88 12.71
N ALA A 700 5.32 -22.07 11.77
CA ALA A 700 5.89 -22.00 10.45
C ALA A 700 6.90 -20.86 10.40
N SER A 701 7.87 -20.98 9.50
CA SER A 701 8.90 -19.96 9.34
C SER A 701 9.35 -19.92 7.90
N ASP A 702 9.44 -18.73 7.34
CA ASP A 702 9.90 -18.49 5.97
C ASP A 702 10.79 -17.26 5.95
N THR A 703 11.61 -17.12 4.91
CA THR A 703 12.66 -16.09 4.85
C THR A 703 12.31 -14.94 3.93
N ILE A 704 12.66 -13.73 4.35
CA ILE A 704 12.73 -12.54 3.49
C ILE A 704 14.19 -12.07 3.45
N GLU A 705 14.73 -11.83 2.25
CA GLU A 705 16.03 -11.20 2.07
C GLU A 705 15.87 -9.67 2.01
N VAL A 706 16.69 -8.98 2.80
CA VAL A 706 16.84 -7.52 2.75
C VAL A 706 18.14 -7.21 2.03
N PHE A 707 18.03 -6.72 0.79
CA PHE A 707 19.18 -6.41 -0.05
C PHE A 707 19.84 -5.08 0.32
N GLU A 708 21.16 -5.02 0.17
CA GLU A 708 21.95 -3.81 0.35
C GLU A 708 21.60 -2.76 -0.72
N SER A 709 21.34 -1.53 -0.26
CA SER A 709 21.07 -0.38 -1.12
C SER A 709 22.26 -0.03 -2.02
N LEU A 710 22.01 0.65 -3.16
CA LEU A 710 23.03 1.01 -4.15
C LEU A 710 24.23 1.74 -3.52
N GLN A 711 25.36 1.02 -3.39
CA GLN A 711 26.60 1.57 -2.84
C GLN A 711 27.42 2.24 -3.95
N VAL A 712 27.83 3.49 -3.73
CA VAL A 712 28.75 4.20 -4.64
C VAL A 712 30.17 4.09 -4.10
N THR A 713 30.97 3.24 -4.74
CA THR A 713 32.40 3.08 -4.42
C THR A 713 33.25 4.00 -5.29
N ASN A 714 34.46 4.32 -4.83
CA ASN A 714 35.42 5.18 -5.55
C ASN A 714 34.88 6.57 -5.93
N CYS A 715 33.97 7.15 -5.14
CA CYS A 715 33.75 8.60 -5.17
C CYS A 715 35.10 9.32 -4.99
N GLN A 716 35.41 10.21 -5.93
CA GLN A 716 36.65 10.98 -5.89
C GLN A 716 36.62 11.98 -4.72
N ALA A 717 37.78 12.17 -4.09
CA ALA A 717 37.97 13.27 -3.16
C ALA A 717 38.30 14.56 -3.94
N ASP A 718 38.14 15.72 -3.29
CA ASP A 718 38.42 17.01 -3.91
C ASP A 718 39.89 17.11 -4.37
N ILE A 719 40.08 17.54 -5.61
CA ILE A 719 41.38 17.56 -6.29
C ILE A 719 41.96 18.97 -6.22
N PHE A 720 43.01 19.12 -5.40
CA PHE A 720 43.79 20.35 -5.29
C PHE A 720 45.11 20.18 -6.05
N VAL A 721 45.27 20.92 -7.16
CA VAL A 721 46.51 20.94 -7.95
C VAL A 721 46.93 22.36 -8.29
N ASN A 722 48.15 22.51 -8.78
CA ASN A 722 48.62 23.74 -9.41
C ASN A 722 48.37 23.70 -10.92
N ALA A 723 48.23 24.86 -11.56
CA ALA A 723 48.27 25.00 -13.01
C ALA A 723 49.54 24.37 -13.63
N ASP A 724 49.42 23.84 -14.84
CA ASP A 724 50.52 23.24 -15.61
C ASP A 724 51.47 24.34 -16.13
N ALA A 725 52.77 24.03 -16.18
CA ALA A 725 53.79 25.00 -16.59
C ALA A 725 53.59 25.47 -18.04
N GLY A 726 53.13 26.72 -18.20
CA GLY A 726 52.80 27.32 -19.50
C GLY A 726 51.33 27.15 -19.93
N SER A 727 50.42 26.82 -19.01
CA SER A 727 48.97 26.80 -19.24
C SER A 727 48.19 27.46 -18.10
N CYS A 728 47.04 28.07 -18.42
CA CYS A 728 46.14 28.64 -17.41
C CYS A 728 45.12 27.58 -16.92
N GLY A 729 45.65 26.46 -16.46
CA GLY A 729 44.87 25.28 -16.10
C GLY A 729 45.75 24.05 -15.93
N ALA A 730 45.16 22.93 -15.50
CA ALA A 730 45.87 21.67 -15.28
C ALA A 730 45.13 20.49 -15.93
N VAL A 731 45.86 19.53 -16.50
CA VAL A 731 45.26 18.27 -17.01
C VAL A 731 44.94 17.34 -15.85
N ILE A 732 43.65 17.13 -15.57
CA ILE A 732 43.20 16.31 -14.44
C ILE A 732 42.76 14.94 -14.92
N THR A 733 43.35 13.88 -14.35
CA THR A 733 42.87 12.51 -14.52
C THR A 733 42.27 11.99 -13.23
N PHE A 734 41.04 11.50 -13.34
CA PHE A 734 40.29 10.85 -12.27
C PHE A 734 39.54 9.63 -12.83
N SER A 735 39.13 8.70 -11.97
CA SER A 735 38.24 7.60 -12.35
C SER A 735 36.79 8.00 -12.08
N PRO A 736 35.82 7.69 -12.97
CA PRO A 736 34.41 7.75 -12.59
C PRO A 736 34.15 6.90 -11.34
N PRO A 737 33.18 7.28 -10.49
CA PRO A 737 32.72 6.40 -9.41
C PRO A 737 32.15 5.10 -9.97
N VAL A 738 32.04 4.07 -9.14
CA VAL A 738 31.50 2.76 -9.53
C VAL A 738 30.37 2.39 -8.57
N GLY A 739 29.16 2.30 -9.09
CA GLY A 739 28.03 1.73 -8.37
C GLY A 739 28.15 0.21 -8.26
N THR A 740 27.81 -0.32 -7.09
CA THR A 740 27.52 -1.74 -6.88
C THR A 740 26.16 -1.84 -6.20
N SER A 741 25.17 -2.44 -6.88
CA SER A 741 23.85 -2.67 -6.29
C SER A 741 23.75 -4.09 -5.74
N GLY A 742 23.26 -4.22 -4.50
CA GLY A 742 22.90 -5.50 -3.91
C GLY A 742 21.48 -5.95 -4.27
N CYS A 743 20.63 -5.04 -4.73
CA CYS A 743 19.26 -5.36 -5.12
C CYS A 743 19.23 -6.12 -6.46
N ALA A 744 18.76 -7.36 -6.42
CA ALA A 744 18.52 -8.14 -7.62
C ALA A 744 17.50 -7.43 -8.54
N ALA A 745 17.81 -7.33 -9.82
CA ALA A 745 16.81 -6.95 -10.81
C ALA A 745 15.89 -8.16 -11.08
N GLU A 746 14.62 -7.91 -11.39
CA GLU A 746 13.83 -8.85 -12.18
C GLU A 746 13.98 -8.49 -13.66
N TYR A 747 14.16 -9.49 -14.53
CA TYR A 747 13.79 -9.29 -15.92
C TYR A 747 12.27 -9.18 -15.95
N ALA A 748 11.72 -8.05 -16.36
CA ALA A 748 10.31 -7.94 -16.73
C ALA A 748 10.20 -7.79 -18.25
N GLU A 749 9.23 -8.48 -18.86
CA GLU A 749 8.87 -8.26 -20.25
C GLU A 749 8.04 -6.95 -20.41
N ASN A 750 7.70 -6.54 -21.64
CA ASN A 750 6.98 -5.30 -21.88
C ASN A 750 6.05 -5.34 -23.13
N PHE A 751 5.14 -6.32 -23.22
CA PHE A 751 4.09 -6.41 -24.26
C PHE A 751 3.17 -5.19 -24.20
N ASP A 752 2.96 -4.61 -23.02
CA ASP A 752 2.22 -3.37 -22.77
C ASP A 752 2.89 -2.13 -23.39
N GLY A 753 4.22 -2.06 -23.39
CA GLY A 753 5.01 -0.92 -23.86
C GLY A 753 5.15 -0.81 -25.38
N VAL A 754 4.52 -1.69 -26.15
CA VAL A 754 4.54 -1.68 -27.63
C VAL A 754 3.14 -1.57 -28.23
N THR A 755 3.05 -0.92 -29.40
CA THR A 755 1.78 -0.82 -30.13
C THR A 755 1.46 -2.15 -30.81
N ALA A 756 0.37 -2.82 -30.39
CA ALA A 756 -0.16 -4.00 -31.07
C ALA A 756 -0.34 -3.76 -32.58
N PRO A 757 0.05 -4.73 -33.45
CA PRO A 757 0.40 -6.12 -33.16
C PRO A 757 1.91 -6.40 -32.93
N SER A 758 2.73 -5.40 -32.59
CA SER A 758 4.20 -5.51 -32.53
C SER A 758 4.69 -6.27 -31.29
N LEU A 759 5.72 -7.12 -31.43
CA LEU A 759 6.44 -7.68 -30.28
C LEU A 759 7.50 -6.68 -29.73
N PRO A 760 7.89 -6.78 -28.44
CA PRO A 760 8.96 -6.00 -27.84
C PRO A 760 10.33 -6.23 -28.48
N VAL A 761 11.26 -5.29 -28.29
CA VAL A 761 12.62 -5.39 -28.85
C VAL A 761 13.35 -6.61 -28.25
N GLY A 762 13.90 -7.45 -29.13
CA GLY A 762 14.62 -8.68 -28.77
C GLY A 762 13.74 -9.93 -28.69
N TRP A 763 12.43 -9.77 -28.49
CA TRP A 763 11.46 -10.86 -28.67
C TRP A 763 11.27 -11.15 -30.16
N THR A 764 11.19 -12.44 -30.51
CA THR A 764 11.03 -12.89 -31.89
C THR A 764 10.08 -14.08 -31.96
N PHE A 765 9.57 -14.40 -33.15
CA PHE A 765 8.82 -15.64 -33.36
C PHE A 765 9.31 -16.41 -34.58
N THR A 766 9.06 -17.72 -34.60
CA THR A 766 9.41 -18.62 -35.70
C THR A 766 8.25 -19.53 -36.04
N GLN A 767 7.90 -19.60 -37.33
CA GLN A 767 7.00 -20.62 -37.86
C GLN A 767 7.82 -21.87 -38.21
N GLU A 768 7.44 -23.03 -37.68
CA GLU A 768 8.19 -24.29 -37.88
C GLU A 768 7.44 -25.29 -38.76
N VAL A 769 6.10 -25.41 -38.62
CA VAL A 769 5.25 -26.32 -39.41
C VAL A 769 3.90 -25.66 -39.72
N GLY A 770 3.33 -25.88 -40.91
CA GLY A 770 1.96 -25.47 -41.23
C GLY A 770 1.80 -24.06 -41.83
N THR A 771 0.60 -23.51 -41.74
CA THR A 771 0.28 -22.11 -42.10
C THR A 771 0.88 -21.12 -41.10
N VAL A 772 1.06 -19.85 -41.47
CA VAL A 772 1.60 -18.84 -40.55
C VAL A 772 0.63 -18.59 -39.39
N ILE A 773 1.00 -19.04 -38.19
CA ILE A 773 0.58 -18.47 -36.91
C ILE A 773 1.56 -17.34 -36.62
N THR A 774 1.09 -16.10 -36.67
CA THR A 774 1.90 -14.95 -36.27
C THR A 774 1.74 -14.76 -34.77
N TRP A 775 2.81 -14.93 -33.99
CA TRP A 775 2.79 -14.43 -32.61
C TRP A 775 2.81 -12.90 -32.64
N THR A 776 1.80 -12.28 -32.05
CA THR A 776 1.59 -10.83 -32.05
C THR A 776 1.03 -10.38 -30.72
N THR A 777 1.30 -9.15 -30.30
CA THR A 777 0.58 -8.55 -29.17
C THR A 777 -0.87 -8.24 -29.54
N VAL A 778 -1.80 -8.46 -28.60
CA VAL A 778 -3.23 -8.16 -28.74
C VAL A 778 -3.79 -7.52 -27.46
N ASN A 779 -4.71 -6.59 -27.65
CA ASN A 779 -5.42 -5.90 -26.57
C ASN A 779 -6.75 -6.59 -26.16
N SER A 780 -7.14 -7.65 -26.87
CA SER A 780 -8.28 -8.49 -26.52
C SER A 780 -7.82 -9.71 -25.74
N GLY A 781 -8.01 -9.67 -24.41
CA GLY A 781 -7.65 -10.76 -23.51
C GLY A 781 -6.21 -10.72 -23.03
N SER A 782 -5.69 -9.54 -22.65
CA SER A 782 -4.52 -9.41 -21.79
C SER A 782 -4.90 -9.50 -20.30
N ASN A 783 -3.92 -9.77 -19.44
CA ASN A 783 -4.02 -9.70 -17.99
C ASN A 783 -3.63 -8.29 -17.51
N SER A 784 -2.44 -7.83 -17.89
CA SER A 784 -2.06 -6.43 -17.76
C SER A 784 -2.67 -5.62 -18.91
N SER A 785 -2.29 -4.35 -19.09
CA SER A 785 -2.93 -3.48 -20.09
C SER A 785 -1.97 -2.40 -20.57
N PRO A 786 -1.84 -2.20 -21.90
CA PRO A 786 -2.82 -2.55 -22.94
C PRO A 786 -2.69 -3.88 -23.74
N ASN A 787 -1.64 -4.71 -23.67
CA ASN A 787 -1.52 -5.90 -24.54
C ASN A 787 -0.76 -7.10 -23.97
N ALA A 788 -1.21 -8.31 -24.31
CA ALA A 788 -0.51 -9.60 -24.11
C ALA A 788 -0.04 -10.21 -25.45
N ALA A 789 0.97 -11.08 -25.44
CA ALA A 789 1.36 -11.84 -26.64
C ALA A 789 0.41 -13.01 -26.92
N PHE A 790 -0.01 -13.18 -28.17
CA PHE A 790 -1.02 -14.15 -28.58
C PHE A 790 -0.63 -14.94 -29.82
N ALA A 791 -1.02 -16.21 -29.86
CA ALA A 791 -0.96 -17.10 -31.01
C ALA A 791 -2.31 -17.79 -31.23
N ASN A 792 -2.87 -17.68 -32.43
CA ASN A 792 -4.15 -18.32 -32.76
C ASN A 792 -4.01 -19.86 -32.86
N ASN A 793 -5.11 -20.59 -32.64
CA ASN A 793 -5.13 -22.05 -32.79
C ASN A 793 -5.84 -22.52 -34.09
N PRO A 794 -5.11 -22.86 -35.18
CA PRO A 794 -5.71 -23.30 -36.43
C PRO A 794 -5.99 -24.81 -36.43
N GLY A 795 -7.17 -25.21 -36.94
CA GLY A 795 -7.55 -26.61 -37.20
C GLY A 795 -6.86 -27.21 -38.43
N SER A 796 -5.53 -27.15 -38.46
CA SER A 796 -4.64 -27.75 -39.45
C SER A 796 -3.24 -27.87 -38.85
N ALA A 797 -2.59 -29.02 -39.01
CA ALA A 797 -1.33 -29.34 -38.32
C ALA A 797 -0.28 -28.20 -38.36
N ASN A 798 0.07 -27.68 -37.19
CA ASN A 798 0.85 -26.44 -37.06
C ASN A 798 1.90 -26.49 -35.94
N LEU A 799 2.94 -25.67 -36.05
CA LEU A 799 3.89 -25.41 -34.98
C LEU A 799 4.51 -24.02 -35.13
N SER A 800 4.36 -23.18 -34.10
CA SER A 800 5.00 -21.87 -33.99
C SER A 800 5.64 -21.68 -32.62
N SER A 801 6.68 -20.84 -32.54
CA SER A 801 7.45 -20.57 -31.32
C SER A 801 7.61 -19.07 -31.10
N LEU A 802 7.22 -18.55 -29.94
CA LEU A 802 7.62 -17.24 -29.42
C LEU A 802 8.92 -17.40 -28.61
N ILE A 803 9.90 -16.53 -28.80
CA ILE A 803 11.25 -16.63 -28.25
C ILE A 803 11.60 -15.32 -27.53
N SER A 804 12.07 -15.43 -26.29
CA SER A 804 12.48 -14.28 -25.47
C SER A 804 13.80 -13.66 -25.93
N SER A 805 14.08 -12.44 -25.47
CA SER A 805 15.45 -11.93 -25.38
C SER A 805 16.35 -12.88 -24.55
N PRO A 806 17.68 -12.86 -24.75
CA PRO A 806 18.62 -13.53 -23.85
C PRO A 806 18.64 -12.88 -22.45
N ILE A 807 18.60 -13.70 -21.41
CA ILE A 807 18.52 -13.31 -19.99
C ILE A 807 19.68 -13.99 -19.25
N ALA A 808 20.46 -13.25 -18.46
CA ALA A 808 21.61 -13.80 -17.73
C ALA A 808 21.19 -14.21 -16.31
N ILE A 809 21.18 -15.51 -16.02
CA ILE A 809 20.79 -16.08 -14.72
C ILE A 809 21.97 -16.00 -13.74
N ALA A 810 21.72 -15.55 -12.51
CA ALA A 810 22.73 -15.29 -11.47
C ALA A 810 22.43 -15.97 -10.12
N SER A 811 21.43 -16.85 -10.07
CA SER A 811 21.01 -17.55 -8.86
C SER A 811 20.69 -19.01 -9.15
N THR A 812 21.15 -19.89 -8.28
CA THR A 812 20.75 -21.31 -8.26
C THR A 812 19.27 -21.51 -7.91
N SER A 813 18.59 -20.46 -7.42
CA SER A 813 17.17 -20.45 -7.05
C SER A 813 16.32 -19.55 -7.96
N ALA A 814 16.86 -19.10 -9.10
CA ALA A 814 16.16 -18.24 -10.05
C ALA A 814 14.82 -18.84 -10.51
N GLN A 815 13.80 -17.99 -10.67
CA GLN A 815 12.47 -18.41 -11.14
C GLN A 815 12.09 -17.69 -12.42
N LEU A 816 11.37 -18.38 -13.30
CA LEU A 816 10.61 -17.78 -14.42
C LEU A 816 9.13 -17.77 -14.03
N LEU A 817 8.53 -16.58 -13.98
CA LEU A 817 7.12 -16.35 -13.71
C LEU A 817 6.45 -15.87 -15.00
N PHE A 818 5.20 -16.25 -15.23
CA PHE A 818 4.35 -15.65 -16.27
C PHE A 818 2.88 -16.00 -16.06
N LYS A 819 2.00 -15.23 -16.67
CA LYS A 819 0.57 -15.56 -16.78
C LYS A 819 0.28 -16.13 -18.16
N ASN A 820 -0.42 -17.24 -18.23
CA ASN A 820 -0.88 -17.82 -19.50
C ASN A 820 -2.39 -18.13 -19.49
N ASN A 821 -3.02 -17.92 -20.64
CA ASN A 821 -4.41 -18.28 -20.89
C ASN A 821 -4.42 -19.13 -22.17
N TYR A 822 -5.15 -20.23 -22.20
CA TYR A 822 -5.15 -21.15 -23.34
C TYR A 822 -6.56 -21.66 -23.63
N GLN A 823 -6.90 -21.71 -24.92
CA GLN A 823 -8.18 -22.17 -25.46
C GLN A 823 -7.92 -22.98 -26.74
N THR A 824 -7.75 -24.29 -26.56
CA THR A 824 -7.14 -25.25 -27.50
C THR A 824 -7.90 -26.59 -27.48
N GLU A 825 -7.74 -27.48 -28.46
CA GLU A 825 -8.35 -28.82 -28.41
C GLU A 825 -7.71 -29.70 -27.32
N SER A 826 -8.51 -30.10 -26.32
CA SER A 826 -8.02 -30.76 -25.10
C SER A 826 -7.39 -32.13 -25.37
N GLY A 827 -6.10 -32.25 -25.12
CA GLY A 827 -5.29 -33.44 -25.39
C GLY A 827 -4.78 -33.56 -26.83
N PHE A 828 -5.11 -32.62 -27.72
CA PHE A 828 -4.70 -32.66 -29.15
C PHE A 828 -3.88 -31.45 -29.56
N ASP A 829 -4.23 -30.25 -29.08
CA ASP A 829 -3.50 -28.99 -29.29
C ASP A 829 -2.91 -28.49 -27.98
N GLY A 830 -1.83 -27.68 -28.03
CA GLY A 830 -1.36 -27.01 -26.83
C GLY A 830 0.01 -26.37 -26.91
N MET A 831 0.39 -25.76 -25.78
CA MET A 831 1.63 -25.00 -25.61
C MET A 831 2.63 -25.72 -24.70
N VAL A 832 3.91 -25.68 -25.06
CA VAL A 832 5.04 -26.17 -24.25
C VAL A 832 6.08 -25.08 -24.01
N LEU A 833 6.81 -25.16 -22.91
CA LEU A 833 7.92 -24.28 -22.55
C LEU A 833 9.27 -24.99 -22.72
N GLU A 834 10.19 -24.33 -23.41
CA GLU A 834 11.56 -24.78 -23.61
C GLU A 834 12.57 -23.68 -23.30
N PHE A 835 13.82 -24.05 -23.05
CA PHE A 835 14.93 -23.11 -22.95
C PHE A 835 16.17 -23.57 -23.73
N THR A 836 17.05 -22.62 -24.07
CA THR A 836 18.40 -22.88 -24.56
C THR A 836 19.42 -22.01 -23.84
N ILE A 837 20.69 -22.44 -23.84
CA ILE A 837 21.81 -21.78 -23.19
C ILE A 837 22.72 -21.15 -24.26
N ASN A 838 23.18 -19.93 -24.01
CA ASN A 838 24.10 -19.16 -24.86
C ASN A 838 23.65 -19.06 -26.34
N ALA A 839 22.35 -18.84 -26.55
CA ALA A 839 21.68 -18.81 -27.86
C ALA A 839 21.93 -20.07 -28.73
N GLY A 840 22.06 -21.23 -28.08
CA GLY A 840 22.33 -22.51 -28.73
C GLY A 840 21.20 -23.00 -29.65
N THR A 841 21.56 -23.85 -30.61
CA THR A 841 20.59 -24.47 -31.54
C THR A 841 19.84 -25.66 -30.95
N THR A 842 20.16 -26.07 -29.72
CA THR A 842 19.51 -27.16 -29.00
C THR A 842 18.63 -26.60 -27.90
N TRP A 843 17.35 -26.97 -27.93
CA TRP A 843 16.34 -26.55 -26.96
C TRP A 843 15.94 -27.72 -26.08
N ASN A 844 15.83 -27.48 -24.78
CA ASN A 844 15.40 -28.46 -23.78
C ASN A 844 13.99 -28.11 -23.31
N ASP A 845 13.10 -29.09 -23.19
CA ASP A 845 11.86 -28.92 -22.43
C ASP A 845 12.18 -28.56 -20.97
N ILE A 846 11.42 -27.64 -20.38
CA ILE A 846 11.72 -27.08 -19.07
C ILE A 846 11.83 -28.15 -17.96
N LEU A 847 11.00 -29.20 -18.00
CA LEU A 847 11.03 -30.30 -17.03
C LEU A 847 12.19 -31.27 -17.31
N ASN A 848 12.40 -31.63 -18.58
CA ASN A 848 13.51 -32.52 -18.96
C ASN A 848 14.89 -31.86 -18.76
N GLY A 849 14.95 -30.52 -18.80
CA GLY A 849 16.12 -29.72 -18.45
C GLY A 849 16.30 -29.50 -16.95
N GLY A 850 15.43 -30.06 -16.09
CA GLY A 850 15.57 -30.06 -14.63
C GLY A 850 14.94 -28.88 -13.89
N GLY A 851 14.13 -28.05 -14.57
CA GLY A 851 13.25 -27.08 -13.91
C GLY A 851 11.99 -27.75 -13.34
N THR A 852 11.29 -27.08 -12.42
CA THR A 852 10.04 -27.58 -11.81
C THR A 852 9.01 -26.47 -11.73
N PHE A 853 7.74 -26.78 -12.01
CA PHE A 853 6.63 -25.86 -11.75
C PHE A 853 6.30 -25.87 -10.25
N SER A 854 6.22 -24.70 -9.62
CA SER A 854 5.62 -24.51 -8.29
C SER A 854 4.15 -24.11 -8.38
N SER A 855 3.74 -23.42 -9.46
CA SER A 855 2.34 -23.17 -9.80
C SER A 855 2.12 -23.21 -11.32
N GLY A 856 0.86 -23.34 -11.76
CA GLY A 856 0.44 -23.16 -13.16
C GLY A 856 1.07 -24.11 -14.19
N GLY A 857 1.66 -25.24 -13.78
CA GLY A 857 2.34 -26.17 -14.67
C GLY A 857 1.45 -26.84 -15.73
N TYR A 858 2.07 -27.65 -16.59
CA TYR A 858 1.37 -28.42 -17.63
C TYR A 858 0.18 -29.21 -17.06
N ASN A 859 -1.02 -28.98 -17.60
CA ASN A 859 -2.27 -29.59 -17.12
C ASN A 859 -2.63 -30.91 -17.82
N GLY A 860 -1.92 -31.29 -18.88
CA GLY A 860 -2.19 -32.51 -19.63
C GLY A 860 -1.01 -32.96 -20.48
N SER A 861 -1.28 -33.83 -21.45
CA SER A 861 -0.29 -34.26 -22.45
C SER A 861 -0.92 -34.36 -23.83
N LEU A 862 -0.16 -33.95 -24.85
CA LEU A 862 -0.58 -33.96 -26.25
C LEU A 862 -0.57 -35.39 -26.79
N SER A 863 -1.60 -35.73 -27.55
CA SER A 863 -1.78 -37.04 -28.18
C SER A 863 -0.61 -37.40 -29.10
N THR A 864 -0.34 -38.70 -29.23
CA THR A 864 0.62 -39.23 -30.21
C THR A 864 -0.01 -39.54 -31.57
N CYS A 865 -1.28 -39.17 -31.79
CA CYS A 865 -1.99 -39.35 -33.06
C CYS A 865 -2.11 -38.02 -33.83
N CYS A 866 -2.90 -38.06 -34.90
CA CYS A 866 -3.71 -36.93 -35.38
C CYS A 866 -2.96 -35.69 -35.96
N SER A 867 -1.62 -35.73 -35.91
CA SER A 867 -0.65 -34.90 -36.65
C SER A 867 -0.16 -33.62 -35.95
N ASN A 868 -0.43 -33.43 -34.66
CA ASN A 868 0.25 -32.37 -33.90
C ASN A 868 1.79 -32.59 -33.94
N PRO A 869 2.60 -31.56 -34.29
CA PRO A 869 4.07 -31.64 -34.29
C PRO A 869 4.77 -31.78 -32.92
N LEU A 870 4.05 -31.74 -31.80
CA LEU A 870 4.55 -31.92 -30.42
C LEU A 870 4.03 -33.22 -29.74
N PRO A 871 4.04 -34.39 -30.41
CA PRO A 871 3.30 -35.57 -29.94
C PRO A 871 3.85 -36.14 -28.63
N GLY A 872 2.97 -36.54 -27.72
CA GLY A 872 3.32 -37.24 -26.48
C GLY A 872 3.98 -36.38 -25.40
N ARG A 873 3.97 -35.05 -25.53
CA ARG A 873 4.56 -34.13 -24.54
C ARG A 873 3.55 -33.66 -23.52
N ALA A 874 4.00 -33.49 -22.27
CA ALA A 874 3.28 -32.67 -21.30
C ALA A 874 3.20 -31.22 -21.80
N ALA A 875 2.03 -30.59 -21.65
CA ALA A 875 1.70 -29.29 -22.22
C ALA A 875 0.55 -28.60 -21.46
N TRP A 876 0.37 -27.30 -21.73
CA TRP A 876 -0.91 -26.61 -21.49
C TRP A 876 -1.85 -26.91 -22.66
N THR A 877 -2.98 -27.56 -22.37
CA THR A 877 -3.92 -28.07 -23.38
C THR A 877 -5.37 -27.96 -22.89
N GLY A 878 -6.33 -27.87 -23.81
CA GLY A 878 -7.73 -27.60 -23.49
C GLY A 878 -8.00 -26.12 -23.22
N SER A 879 -8.79 -25.84 -22.19
CA SER A 879 -9.16 -24.48 -21.77
C SER A 879 -8.73 -24.21 -20.33
N SER A 880 -8.11 -23.06 -20.06
CA SER A 880 -7.78 -22.60 -18.70
C SER A 880 -8.90 -21.81 -18.02
N GLY A 881 -9.93 -21.38 -18.77
CA GLY A 881 -11.02 -20.52 -18.26
C GLY A 881 -10.63 -19.05 -18.01
N GLY A 882 -9.34 -18.75 -17.89
CA GLY A 882 -8.77 -17.42 -17.69
C GLY A 882 -7.24 -17.46 -17.73
N PHE A 883 -6.58 -16.41 -17.23
CA PHE A 883 -5.13 -16.45 -16.99
C PHE A 883 -4.80 -17.27 -15.74
N VAL A 884 -3.72 -18.04 -15.82
CA VAL A 884 -3.16 -18.86 -14.75
C VAL A 884 -1.77 -18.36 -14.41
N ASP A 885 -1.49 -18.20 -13.12
CA ASP A 885 -0.15 -17.86 -12.62
C ASP A 885 0.77 -19.09 -12.66
N THR A 886 1.70 -19.08 -13.62
CA THR A 886 2.74 -20.10 -13.78
C THR A 886 4.06 -19.62 -13.19
N VAL A 887 4.56 -20.35 -12.18
CA VAL A 887 5.88 -20.13 -11.60
C VAL A 887 6.74 -21.37 -11.81
N VAL A 888 7.94 -21.15 -12.34
CA VAL A 888 8.92 -22.17 -12.72
C VAL A 888 10.19 -21.94 -11.93
N ASN A 889 10.52 -22.84 -11.00
CA ASN A 889 11.87 -22.92 -10.45
C ASN A 889 12.81 -23.39 -11.56
N LEU A 890 13.81 -22.59 -11.91
CA LEU A 890 14.80 -22.95 -12.91
C LEU A 890 15.78 -23.99 -12.34
N ASN A 891 16.43 -24.76 -13.23
CA ASN A 891 17.47 -25.68 -12.78
C ASN A 891 18.67 -24.88 -12.27
N ALA A 892 19.15 -25.16 -11.05
CA ALA A 892 20.34 -24.55 -10.47
C ALA A 892 21.60 -24.60 -11.37
N ALA A 893 21.69 -25.56 -12.29
CA ALA A 893 22.75 -25.64 -13.30
C ALA A 893 22.68 -24.56 -14.41
N LEU A 894 21.66 -23.68 -14.38
CA LEU A 894 21.56 -22.49 -15.23
C LEU A 894 22.21 -21.25 -14.59
N ASP A 895 22.65 -21.33 -13.34
CA ASP A 895 23.43 -20.28 -12.70
C ASP A 895 24.70 -19.94 -13.52
N GLY A 896 24.98 -18.65 -13.64
CA GLY A 896 26.03 -18.09 -14.50
C GLY A 896 25.82 -18.30 -16.01
N GLN A 897 24.63 -18.72 -16.48
CA GLN A 897 24.34 -18.93 -17.90
C GLN A 897 23.47 -17.82 -18.48
N ILE A 898 23.70 -17.49 -19.76
CA ILE A 898 22.74 -16.75 -20.56
C ILE A 898 21.71 -17.75 -21.11
N VAL A 899 20.43 -17.54 -20.79
CA VAL A 899 19.31 -18.40 -21.16
C VAL A 899 18.36 -17.64 -22.09
N GLN A 900 17.78 -18.33 -23.08
CA GLN A 900 16.59 -17.87 -23.79
C GLN A 900 15.46 -18.88 -23.56
N PHE A 901 14.25 -18.38 -23.37
CA PHE A 901 13.03 -19.19 -23.25
C PHE A 901 12.26 -19.15 -24.57
N ARG A 902 11.50 -20.22 -24.84
CA ARG A 902 10.50 -20.21 -25.90
C ARG A 902 9.22 -20.95 -25.52
N TRP A 903 8.10 -20.35 -25.88
CA TRP A 903 6.76 -20.92 -25.77
C TRP A 903 6.35 -21.39 -27.16
N ARG A 904 6.08 -22.68 -27.30
CA ARG A 904 5.76 -23.31 -28.60
C ARG A 904 4.32 -23.77 -28.62
N MET A 905 3.52 -23.21 -29.51
CA MET A 905 2.14 -23.62 -29.74
C MET A 905 2.10 -24.59 -30.93
N GLY A 906 1.64 -25.82 -30.68
CA GLY A 906 1.44 -26.86 -31.70
C GLY A 906 -0.03 -27.25 -31.81
N SER A 907 -0.51 -27.45 -33.03
CA SER A 907 -1.91 -27.83 -33.28
C SER A 907 -2.07 -29.00 -34.27
N ASP A 908 -3.25 -29.59 -34.22
CA ASP A 908 -3.81 -30.74 -34.92
C ASP A 908 -4.63 -30.30 -36.17
N SER A 909 -5.36 -31.20 -36.83
CA SER A 909 -6.21 -30.91 -38.01
C SER A 909 -7.71 -31.09 -37.75
N SER A 910 -8.15 -31.00 -36.48
CA SER A 910 -9.50 -31.41 -36.05
C SER A 910 -10.39 -30.25 -35.57
N VAL A 911 -10.05 -29.55 -34.47
CA VAL A 911 -10.90 -28.49 -33.89
C VAL A 911 -10.17 -27.15 -33.74
N THR A 912 -10.82 -26.04 -34.10
CA THR A 912 -10.29 -24.69 -33.85
C THR A 912 -10.63 -24.21 -32.44
N GLY A 913 -9.61 -24.03 -31.60
CA GLY A 913 -9.69 -23.17 -30.42
C GLY A 913 -9.48 -21.69 -30.79
N ALA A 914 -9.49 -20.79 -29.79
CA ALA A 914 -9.13 -19.39 -30.03
C ALA A 914 -7.62 -19.22 -30.19
N GLY A 915 -6.83 -19.82 -29.30
CA GLY A 915 -5.38 -19.63 -29.24
C GLY A 915 -4.80 -19.79 -27.84
N VAL A 916 -3.58 -19.27 -27.68
CA VAL A 916 -2.89 -19.11 -26.40
C VAL A 916 -2.42 -17.68 -26.24
N TRP A 917 -2.49 -17.16 -25.03
CA TRP A 917 -1.99 -15.86 -24.61
C TRP A 917 -0.89 -16.06 -23.55
N LEU A 918 0.11 -15.20 -23.59
CA LEU A 918 1.22 -15.11 -22.65
C LEU A 918 1.37 -13.64 -22.23
N ASP A 919 1.48 -13.40 -20.93
CA ASP A 919 1.52 -12.06 -20.35
C ASP A 919 2.35 -12.04 -19.05
N ASP A 920 2.70 -10.85 -18.56
CA ASP A 920 3.36 -10.66 -17.24
C ASP A 920 4.65 -11.51 -17.05
N VAL A 921 5.41 -11.79 -18.12
CA VAL A 921 6.60 -12.67 -18.05
C VAL A 921 7.73 -12.00 -17.27
N ARG A 922 8.21 -12.65 -16.21
CA ARG A 922 9.28 -12.17 -15.34
C ARG A 922 10.33 -13.24 -15.07
N VAL A 923 11.57 -12.85 -14.81
CA VAL A 923 12.62 -13.77 -14.33
C VAL A 923 13.35 -13.14 -13.14
N SER A 924 13.27 -13.79 -11.98
CA SER A 924 13.97 -13.41 -10.75
C SER A 924 15.35 -14.06 -10.68
N GLY A 925 16.24 -13.53 -9.84
CA GLY A 925 17.60 -14.07 -9.67
C GLY A 925 18.47 -13.94 -10.93
N ILE A 926 18.28 -12.87 -11.70
CA ILE A 926 19.13 -12.52 -12.85
C ILE A 926 20.31 -11.63 -12.41
N PHE A 927 21.32 -11.49 -13.28
CA PHE A 927 22.29 -10.41 -13.11
C PHE A 927 21.58 -9.07 -13.34
N SER A 928 21.58 -8.20 -12.33
CA SER A 928 21.29 -6.78 -12.56
C SER A 928 22.29 -6.23 -13.59
N PRO A 929 21.88 -5.43 -14.58
CA PRO A 929 22.84 -4.73 -15.42
C PRO A 929 23.72 -3.82 -14.55
N GLU A 930 25.04 -3.88 -14.78
CA GLU A 930 26.05 -3.10 -14.07
C GLU A 930 25.64 -1.61 -13.95
N PRO A 931 25.62 -1.00 -12.74
CA PRO A 931 25.08 0.35 -12.55
C PRO A 931 25.70 1.40 -13.47
N VAL A 932 24.83 2.09 -14.20
CA VAL A 932 25.19 3.03 -15.27
C VAL A 932 25.63 4.34 -14.66
N THR A 933 26.95 4.58 -14.66
CA THR A 933 27.54 5.83 -14.20
C THR A 933 27.59 6.86 -15.33
N THR A 934 26.85 7.96 -15.16
CA THR A 934 26.73 9.09 -16.09
C THR A 934 27.36 10.34 -15.49
N GLN A 935 28.20 11.07 -16.24
CA GLN A 935 28.65 12.40 -15.82
C GLN A 935 27.58 13.43 -16.15
N ILE A 936 26.94 14.02 -15.13
CA ILE A 936 25.87 15.01 -15.26
C ILE A 936 26.37 16.47 -15.16
N SER A 937 27.56 16.71 -14.57
CA SER A 937 28.20 18.04 -14.63
C SER A 937 29.74 17.97 -14.60
N GLY A 938 30.37 19.08 -15.00
CA GLY A 938 31.81 19.29 -14.93
C GLY A 938 32.53 19.10 -16.27
N LEU A 939 33.79 18.67 -16.22
CA LEU A 939 34.62 18.36 -17.39
C LEU A 939 35.06 16.89 -17.35
N ALA A 940 35.29 16.29 -18.51
CA ALA A 940 35.66 14.87 -18.60
C ALA A 940 37.09 14.62 -18.08
N SER A 941 37.34 13.44 -17.51
CA SER A 941 38.69 12.99 -17.12
C SER A 941 39.67 13.06 -18.30
N GLY A 942 40.85 13.63 -18.08
CA GLY A 942 41.84 13.94 -19.12
C GLY A 942 41.67 15.31 -19.78
N SER A 943 40.68 16.11 -19.39
CA SER A 943 40.54 17.51 -19.83
C SER A 943 41.50 18.45 -19.10
N VAL A 944 41.79 19.60 -19.71
CA VAL A 944 42.37 20.74 -19.00
C VAL A 944 41.26 21.41 -18.19
N PHE A 945 41.44 21.48 -16.87
CA PHE A 945 40.59 22.27 -15.97
C PHE A 945 41.18 23.66 -15.81
N PRO A 946 40.40 24.75 -15.93
CA PRO A 946 40.88 26.12 -15.76
C PRO A 946 41.18 26.44 -14.29
N VAL A 947 41.98 27.49 -14.06
CA VAL A 947 42.24 28.05 -12.72
C VAL A 947 40.92 28.46 -12.04
N GLY A 948 40.81 28.15 -10.75
CA GLY A 948 39.58 28.26 -9.96
C GLY A 948 38.99 26.88 -9.62
N THR A 949 37.71 26.85 -9.21
CA THR A 949 37.03 25.64 -8.75
C THR A 949 35.97 25.18 -9.76
N THR A 950 36.05 23.92 -10.18
CA THR A 950 35.08 23.25 -11.07
C THR A 950 34.43 22.08 -10.33
N ILE A 951 33.09 22.05 -10.25
CA ILE A 951 32.34 20.95 -9.63
C ILE A 951 32.03 19.89 -10.68
N ASN A 952 32.55 18.67 -10.47
CA ASN A 952 32.13 17.50 -11.25
C ASN A 952 31.05 16.75 -10.49
N SER A 953 30.01 16.33 -11.21
CA SER A 953 28.87 15.58 -10.65
C SER A 953 28.59 14.35 -11.50
N PHE A 954 28.40 13.22 -10.84
CA PHE A 954 28.07 11.93 -11.40
C PHE A 954 26.75 11.43 -10.83
N GLU A 955 25.98 10.80 -11.70
CA GLU A 955 24.74 10.09 -11.40
C GLU A 955 24.98 8.61 -11.69
N ILE A 956 24.50 7.74 -10.81
CA ILE A 956 24.66 6.30 -10.89
C ILE A 956 23.27 5.71 -10.77
N GLU A 957 22.78 5.07 -11.84
CA GLU A 957 21.48 4.41 -11.89
C GLU A 957 21.67 2.89 -11.99
N ASP A 958 21.03 2.10 -11.13
CA ASP A 958 21.06 0.63 -11.23
C ASP A 958 19.93 0.08 -12.13
N GLY A 959 19.98 -1.23 -12.43
CA GLY A 959 18.98 -1.90 -13.25
C GLY A 959 17.54 -1.88 -12.72
N SER A 960 17.33 -1.43 -11.48
CA SER A 960 16.04 -1.32 -10.81
C SER A 960 15.57 0.13 -10.68
N GLY A 961 16.32 1.10 -11.23
CA GLY A 961 16.00 2.53 -11.21
C GLY A 961 16.37 3.25 -9.91
N ASN A 962 17.21 2.65 -9.05
CA ASN A 962 17.76 3.36 -7.89
C ASN A 962 18.83 4.35 -8.36
N ILE A 963 18.71 5.62 -7.97
CA ILE A 963 19.65 6.69 -8.35
C ILE A 963 20.46 7.13 -7.12
N ALA A 964 21.78 7.07 -7.25
CA ALA A 964 22.74 7.68 -6.34
C ALA A 964 23.54 8.78 -7.05
N THR A 965 24.03 9.78 -6.31
CA THR A 965 24.85 10.87 -6.87
C THR A 965 26.16 11.03 -6.12
N CYS A 966 27.19 11.48 -6.85
CA CYS A 966 28.55 11.66 -6.34
C CYS A 966 29.16 12.93 -6.92
N THR A 967 29.65 13.83 -6.07
CA THR A 967 30.16 15.15 -6.45
C THR A 967 31.52 15.42 -5.82
N PHE A 968 32.44 16.03 -6.57
CA PHE A 968 33.74 16.49 -6.05
C PHE A 968 34.18 17.80 -6.71
N GLU A 969 34.93 18.59 -5.96
CA GLU A 969 35.52 19.84 -6.44
C GLU A 969 36.91 19.59 -7.03
N VAL A 970 37.19 20.20 -8.18
CA VAL A 970 38.54 20.35 -8.72
C VAL A 970 38.93 21.81 -8.55
N THR A 971 39.85 22.08 -7.63
CA THR A 971 40.44 23.42 -7.45
C THR A 971 41.82 23.44 -8.06
N VAL A 972 41.93 24.04 -9.26
CA VAL A 972 43.21 24.37 -9.87
C VAL A 972 43.64 25.71 -9.31
N MET A 973 44.59 25.68 -8.38
CA MET A 973 45.29 26.88 -7.92
C MET A 973 46.35 27.27 -8.93
N ASP A 974 46.78 28.52 -8.88
CA ASP A 974 47.91 29.00 -9.67
C ASP A 974 48.89 29.69 -8.72
N ASN A 975 49.97 28.97 -8.40
CA ASN A 975 51.06 29.39 -7.52
C ASN A 975 52.39 29.49 -8.29
N ILE A 976 52.34 29.68 -9.62
CA ILE A 976 53.53 29.90 -10.42
C ILE A 976 53.83 31.40 -10.38
N ASN A 977 54.98 31.80 -9.83
CA ASN A 977 55.37 33.20 -9.88
C ASN A 977 55.60 33.64 -11.35
N PRO A 978 55.12 34.83 -11.76
CA PRO A 978 55.33 35.33 -13.12
C PRO A 978 56.83 35.51 -13.41
N VAL A 979 57.21 35.46 -14.68
CA VAL A 979 58.59 35.70 -15.13
C VAL A 979 58.78 37.19 -15.37
N ALA A 980 59.33 37.90 -14.38
CA ALA A 980 59.70 39.30 -14.49
C ALA A 980 60.97 39.47 -15.34
N VAL A 981 60.85 40.09 -16.52
CA VAL A 981 61.96 40.34 -17.47
C VAL A 981 62.09 41.84 -17.67
N GLY A 982 63.20 42.41 -17.19
CA GLY A 982 63.46 43.84 -17.25
C GLY A 982 64.49 44.23 -18.31
N GLN A 983 64.49 45.51 -18.70
CA GLN A 983 65.53 46.15 -19.49
C GLN A 983 66.12 47.36 -18.75
N ASN A 984 67.43 47.54 -18.88
CA ASN A 984 68.09 48.77 -18.46
C ASN A 984 67.75 49.89 -19.44
N ILE A 985 67.55 51.11 -18.93
CA ILE A 985 67.25 52.30 -19.75
C ILE A 985 68.16 53.46 -19.36
N THR A 986 68.36 54.39 -20.29
CA THR A 986 68.93 55.71 -20.03
C THR A 986 67.83 56.76 -20.15
N VAL A 987 67.76 57.69 -19.20
CA VAL A 987 66.78 58.78 -19.16
C VAL A 987 67.47 60.10 -18.86
N SER A 988 67.08 61.17 -19.54
CA SER A 988 67.64 62.51 -19.35
C SER A 988 66.77 63.35 -18.41
N LEU A 989 67.39 64.12 -17.51
CA LEU A 989 66.68 65.10 -16.68
C LEU A 989 66.11 66.25 -17.51
N ASP A 990 65.00 66.82 -17.06
CA ASP A 990 64.40 68.02 -17.64
C ASP A 990 65.08 69.33 -17.16
N ALA A 991 64.58 70.46 -17.64
CA ALA A 991 65.08 71.79 -17.27
C ALA A 991 64.79 72.19 -15.80
N ASN A 992 64.05 71.39 -15.04
CA ASN A 992 63.86 71.52 -13.60
C ASN A 992 64.73 70.54 -12.80
N GLY A 993 65.55 69.72 -13.49
CA GLY A 993 66.39 68.70 -12.89
C GLY A 993 65.62 67.43 -12.47
N LEU A 994 64.53 67.08 -13.17
CA LEU A 994 63.65 65.94 -12.84
C LEU A 994 63.36 65.03 -14.05
N VAL A 995 63.09 63.74 -13.80
CA VAL A 995 62.49 62.82 -14.79
C VAL A 995 61.62 61.75 -14.12
N THR A 996 60.58 61.28 -14.82
CA THR A 996 59.63 60.26 -14.35
C THR A 996 59.60 59.08 -15.34
N ILE A 997 59.56 57.84 -14.82
CA ILE A 997 59.41 56.61 -15.62
C ILE A 997 58.19 55.78 -15.19
N LEU A 998 57.70 54.93 -16.08
CA LEU A 998 56.61 53.98 -15.87
C LEU A 998 57.15 52.52 -15.87
N PRO A 999 56.45 51.56 -15.22
CA PRO A 999 56.86 50.15 -15.22
C PRO A 999 57.05 49.54 -16.62
N PHE A 1000 56.27 49.98 -17.61
CA PHE A 1000 56.38 49.53 -19.00
C PHE A 1000 57.66 50.02 -19.70
N ASP A 1001 58.24 51.14 -19.29
CA ASP A 1001 59.46 51.67 -19.92
C ASP A 1001 60.66 50.73 -19.68
N VAL A 1002 60.64 49.99 -18.56
CA VAL A 1002 61.65 49.02 -18.17
C VAL A 1002 61.20 47.55 -18.26
N ASP A 1003 59.98 47.28 -18.72
CA ASP A 1003 59.57 45.91 -19.06
C ASP A 1003 60.21 45.46 -20.37
N ASN A 1004 60.57 44.18 -20.45
CA ASN A 1004 61.21 43.56 -21.61
C ASN A 1004 60.52 42.24 -21.95
N GLY A 1005 59.18 42.24 -21.90
CA GLY A 1005 58.35 41.06 -22.16
C GLY A 1005 58.26 40.13 -20.96
N SER A 1006 57.98 40.67 -19.77
CA SER A 1006 57.55 39.83 -18.64
C SER A 1006 56.35 38.98 -19.04
N SER A 1007 56.28 37.75 -18.55
CA SER A 1007 55.29 36.76 -18.97
C SER A 1007 54.82 35.86 -17.83
N ASP A 1008 53.69 35.19 -18.05
CA ASP A 1008 53.02 34.34 -17.07
C ASP A 1008 52.29 33.17 -17.76
N ASN A 1009 51.95 32.10 -17.05
CA ASN A 1009 51.16 30.97 -17.60
C ASN A 1009 49.66 31.26 -17.71
N CYS A 1010 49.14 32.21 -16.93
CA CYS A 1010 47.79 32.74 -17.03
C CYS A 1010 47.78 34.14 -17.66
N SER A 1011 48.12 35.15 -16.87
CA SER A 1011 48.08 36.57 -17.23
C SER A 1011 48.66 37.44 -16.12
N ILE A 1012 49.52 38.39 -16.50
CA ILE A 1012 49.95 39.48 -15.63
C ILE A 1012 48.76 40.43 -15.39
N ASP A 1013 48.48 40.74 -14.13
CA ASP A 1013 47.47 41.73 -13.72
C ASP A 1013 48.10 43.11 -13.49
N THR A 1014 49.25 43.17 -12.79
CA THR A 1014 49.92 44.44 -12.49
C THR A 1014 51.44 44.40 -12.66
N MET A 1015 52.00 45.57 -13.00
CA MET A 1015 53.43 45.86 -12.97
C MET A 1015 53.67 47.14 -12.16
N ALA A 1016 54.69 47.16 -11.32
CA ALA A 1016 55.03 48.27 -10.44
C ALA A 1016 56.55 48.49 -10.33
N LEU A 1017 56.94 49.72 -9.99
CA LEU A 1017 58.31 50.09 -9.65
C LEU A 1017 58.38 50.65 -8.23
N ASP A 1018 59.48 50.38 -7.54
CA ASP A 1018 59.81 50.97 -6.24
C ASP A 1018 60.21 52.45 -6.34
N ILE A 1019 60.86 52.84 -7.43
CA ILE A 1019 61.25 54.22 -7.75
C ILE A 1019 60.78 54.57 -9.17
N THR A 1020 60.01 55.64 -9.29
CA THR A 1020 59.45 56.14 -10.57
C THR A 1020 59.88 57.56 -10.91
N ASN A 1021 60.57 58.27 -10.01
CA ASN A 1021 60.98 59.66 -10.20
C ASN A 1021 62.43 59.82 -9.75
N PHE A 1022 63.22 60.56 -10.53
CA PHE A 1022 64.63 60.86 -10.27
C PHE A 1022 64.89 62.36 -10.40
N ALA A 1023 65.95 62.82 -9.74
CA ALA A 1023 66.41 64.21 -9.74
C ALA A 1023 67.94 64.31 -9.97
N CYS A 1024 68.48 65.53 -9.99
CA CYS A 1024 69.93 65.79 -10.02
C CYS A 1024 70.75 65.06 -8.92
N ALA A 1025 70.12 64.64 -7.81
CA ALA A 1025 70.78 63.87 -6.76
C ALA A 1025 71.05 62.40 -7.16
N ASP A 1026 70.36 61.91 -8.18
CA ASP A 1026 70.32 60.52 -8.62
C ASP A 1026 71.13 60.33 -9.93
N LEU A 1027 72.05 61.24 -10.27
CA LEU A 1027 72.81 61.17 -11.52
C LEU A 1027 73.72 59.92 -11.59
N GLY A 1028 73.71 59.27 -12.75
CA GLY A 1028 74.39 58.00 -12.99
C GLY A 1028 73.46 56.78 -12.86
N PRO A 1029 74.01 55.58 -12.61
CA PRO A 1029 73.25 54.33 -12.63
C PRO A 1029 72.48 54.05 -11.33
N ASN A 1030 71.16 54.23 -11.36
CA ASN A 1030 70.25 53.83 -10.28
C ASN A 1030 69.78 52.40 -10.46
N THR A 1031 69.56 51.66 -9.37
CA THR A 1031 68.89 50.35 -9.41
C THR A 1031 67.44 50.54 -8.99
N VAL A 1032 66.50 50.09 -9.83
CA VAL A 1032 65.07 50.02 -9.50
C VAL A 1032 64.55 48.60 -9.68
N THR A 1033 63.46 48.28 -8.99
CA THR A 1033 62.89 46.94 -8.90
C THR A 1033 61.55 46.90 -9.64
N LEU A 1034 61.53 46.32 -10.84
CA LEU A 1034 60.30 45.99 -11.55
C LEU A 1034 59.67 44.77 -10.87
N THR A 1035 58.53 45.00 -10.21
CA THR A 1035 57.70 43.95 -9.60
C THR A 1035 56.53 43.66 -10.51
N VAL A 1036 56.33 42.38 -10.84
CA VAL A 1036 55.26 41.87 -11.70
C VAL A 1036 54.37 40.95 -10.86
N THR A 1037 53.05 41.10 -10.96
CA THR A 1037 52.05 40.29 -10.25
C THR A 1037 51.05 39.73 -11.25
N ASP A 1038 50.73 38.44 -11.13
CA ASP A 1038 49.71 37.76 -11.93
C ASP A 1038 48.28 38.01 -11.39
N GLY A 1039 47.28 37.54 -12.13
CA GLY A 1039 45.86 37.60 -11.73
C GLY A 1039 45.48 36.66 -10.58
N SER A 1040 46.39 35.81 -10.12
CA SER A 1040 46.23 34.85 -9.03
C SER A 1040 46.83 35.38 -7.71
N GLY A 1041 47.66 36.43 -7.79
CA GLY A 1041 48.30 37.11 -6.66
C GLY A 1041 49.76 36.71 -6.43
N ASN A 1042 50.37 35.85 -7.25
CA ASN A 1042 51.81 35.59 -7.13
C ASN A 1042 52.60 36.74 -7.76
N SER A 1043 53.80 36.97 -7.23
CA SER A 1043 54.65 38.06 -7.70
C SER A 1043 56.10 37.65 -7.82
N ASN A 1044 56.79 38.33 -8.73
CA ASN A 1044 58.22 38.21 -8.94
C ASN A 1044 58.82 39.58 -9.22
N ALA A 1045 60.11 39.73 -8.94
CA ALA A 1045 60.80 41.01 -9.01
C ALA A 1045 62.14 40.86 -9.73
N THR A 1046 62.44 41.81 -10.59
CA THR A 1046 63.71 41.89 -11.32
C THR A 1046 64.30 43.29 -11.18
N GLN A 1047 65.63 43.37 -11.10
CA GLN A 1047 66.34 44.63 -10.92
C GLN A 1047 66.88 45.12 -12.27
N VAL A 1048 66.62 46.38 -12.56
CA VAL A 1048 67.08 47.07 -13.77
C VAL A 1048 67.86 48.31 -13.40
N THR A 1049 68.83 48.66 -14.25
CA THR A 1049 69.59 49.91 -14.12
C THR A 1049 68.92 51.01 -14.92
N VAL A 1050 68.54 52.09 -14.24
CA VAL A 1050 68.09 53.34 -14.84
C VAL A 1050 69.24 54.32 -14.75
N THR A 1051 69.95 54.53 -15.87
CA THR A 1051 71.00 55.55 -15.94
C THR A 1051 70.35 56.90 -16.13
N VAL A 1052 70.44 57.76 -15.11
CA VAL A 1052 69.95 59.14 -15.17
C VAL A 1052 71.10 60.01 -15.64
N GLU A 1053 70.92 60.68 -16.77
CA GLU A 1053 71.92 61.55 -17.39
C GLU A 1053 71.43 63.00 -17.38
N ASP A 1054 72.37 63.93 -17.22
CA ASP A 1054 72.13 65.36 -17.37
C ASP A 1054 72.91 65.86 -18.59
N THR A 1055 72.16 66.31 -19.59
CA THR A 1055 72.65 66.63 -20.94
C THR A 1055 72.32 68.07 -21.32
N LEU A 1056 72.04 68.92 -20.34
CA LEU A 1056 71.77 70.34 -20.55
C LEU A 1056 73.04 71.13 -20.24
N ALA A 1057 73.48 71.96 -21.19
CA ALA A 1057 74.64 72.81 -20.95
C ALA A 1057 74.28 73.99 -20.01
N PRO A 1058 75.20 74.40 -19.13
CA PRO A 1058 74.96 75.50 -18.21
C PRO A 1058 74.71 76.83 -18.94
N VAL A 1059 74.04 77.77 -18.26
CA VAL A 1059 73.68 79.09 -18.80
C VAL A 1059 74.70 80.13 -18.33
N LEU A 1060 75.58 80.53 -19.24
CA LEU A 1060 76.67 81.50 -19.04
C LEU A 1060 76.28 82.92 -19.49
N THR A 1061 76.70 83.93 -18.72
CA THR A 1061 76.58 85.37 -18.99
C THR A 1061 77.96 86.03 -18.86
N CYS A 1062 78.35 86.85 -19.84
CA CYS A 1062 79.73 87.32 -20.00
C CYS A 1062 79.87 88.85 -20.14
N PRO A 1063 81.10 89.39 -19.98
CA PRO A 1063 81.40 90.81 -20.17
C PRO A 1063 81.19 91.27 -21.62
N ALA A 1064 81.20 92.59 -21.82
CA ALA A 1064 81.29 93.22 -23.14
C ALA A 1064 82.72 93.74 -23.41
N ASN A 1065 83.06 93.97 -24.68
CA ASN A 1065 84.39 94.37 -25.15
C ASN A 1065 84.96 95.58 -24.39
N GLN A 1066 86.27 95.57 -24.15
CA GLN A 1066 87.00 96.49 -23.26
C GLN A 1066 88.20 97.14 -23.96
N VAL A 1067 88.63 98.31 -23.48
CA VAL A 1067 89.82 99.03 -23.98
C VAL A 1067 90.66 99.51 -22.80
N VAL A 1068 91.97 99.29 -22.87
CA VAL A 1068 92.98 99.62 -21.84
C VAL A 1068 94.24 100.24 -22.48
N GLN A 1069 95.19 100.70 -21.67
CA GLN A 1069 96.34 101.51 -22.11
C GLN A 1069 97.60 101.10 -21.34
N ILE A 1070 98.76 101.09 -22.00
CA ILE A 1070 100.07 100.74 -21.40
C ILE A 1070 101.17 101.75 -21.76
N VAL A 1071 102.20 101.84 -20.93
CA VAL A 1071 103.39 102.66 -21.19
C VAL A 1071 104.38 101.88 -22.04
N GLN A 1072 105.11 102.57 -22.92
CA GLN A 1072 106.04 101.95 -23.87
C GLN A 1072 107.03 100.98 -23.22
N GLY A 1073 106.91 99.70 -23.61
CA GLY A 1073 107.72 98.58 -23.10
C GLY A 1073 107.16 97.82 -21.88
N GLU A 1074 106.00 98.20 -21.33
CA GLU A 1074 105.25 97.39 -20.35
C GLU A 1074 104.22 96.48 -21.06
N MET A 1075 103.49 95.65 -20.30
CA MET A 1075 102.41 94.77 -20.82
C MET A 1075 101.21 94.75 -19.86
N PHE A 1076 99.99 94.65 -20.38
CA PHE A 1076 98.75 94.68 -19.61
C PHE A 1076 98.43 93.30 -19.03
N THR A 1077 98.32 93.19 -17.70
CA THR A 1077 97.91 91.97 -17.01
C THR A 1077 96.39 91.82 -16.99
N ILE A 1078 95.84 90.78 -17.63
CA ILE A 1078 94.39 90.52 -17.65
C ILE A 1078 93.86 90.07 -16.27
N PRO A 1079 92.73 90.60 -15.77
CA PRO A 1079 92.11 90.15 -14.51
C PRO A 1079 91.35 88.82 -14.68
N ASP A 1080 90.79 88.32 -13.57
CA ASP A 1080 89.76 87.27 -13.59
C ASP A 1080 88.36 87.91 -13.63
N TYR A 1081 87.55 87.57 -14.63
CA TYR A 1081 86.23 88.19 -14.82
C TYR A 1081 85.10 87.58 -13.99
N PHE A 1082 85.30 86.37 -13.43
CA PHE A 1082 84.35 85.76 -12.50
C PHE A 1082 84.56 86.27 -11.06
N ASP A 1083 85.81 86.40 -10.60
CA ASP A 1083 86.15 86.96 -9.29
C ASP A 1083 85.79 88.47 -9.17
N LEU A 1084 85.74 89.19 -10.29
CA LEU A 1084 85.21 90.56 -10.37
C LEU A 1084 83.67 90.62 -10.37
N GLY A 1085 82.98 89.53 -10.73
CA GLY A 1085 81.52 89.46 -10.88
C GLY A 1085 80.98 90.03 -12.20
N ASP A 1086 81.83 90.29 -13.19
CA ASP A 1086 81.44 90.72 -14.55
C ASP A 1086 81.00 89.53 -15.45
N ALA A 1087 81.36 88.31 -15.05
CA ALA A 1087 80.88 87.06 -15.64
C ALA A 1087 80.15 86.20 -14.58
N SER A 1088 79.14 85.43 -15.00
CA SER A 1088 78.39 84.52 -14.10
C SER A 1088 77.72 83.38 -14.86
N ALA A 1089 77.50 82.24 -14.19
CA ALA A 1089 76.82 81.08 -14.79
C ALA A 1089 75.95 80.34 -13.77
N ILE A 1090 74.89 79.69 -14.26
CA ILE A 1090 73.96 78.84 -13.50
C ILE A 1090 73.59 77.58 -14.29
N ASP A 1091 73.21 76.53 -13.58
CA ASP A 1091 72.90 75.22 -14.17
C ASP A 1091 71.58 74.61 -13.64
N ASN A 1092 71.08 73.51 -14.21
CA ASN A 1092 69.97 72.73 -13.62
C ASN A 1092 70.44 71.90 -12.40
N CYS A 1093 71.63 71.28 -12.47
CA CYS A 1093 72.13 70.35 -11.46
C CYS A 1093 73.37 70.83 -10.69
N THR A 1094 74.16 71.74 -11.27
CA THR A 1094 75.49 72.16 -10.77
C THR A 1094 75.51 73.63 -10.34
N ASN A 1095 75.11 73.93 -9.09
CA ASN A 1095 75.22 75.30 -8.55
C ASN A 1095 75.91 75.32 -7.17
N PRO A 1096 76.97 76.15 -6.96
CA PRO A 1096 77.67 76.97 -7.95
C PRO A 1096 78.59 76.13 -8.86
N ILE A 1097 78.75 76.56 -10.11
CA ILE A 1097 79.74 75.98 -11.03
C ILE A 1097 81.16 76.40 -10.59
N THR A 1098 82.09 75.45 -10.54
CA THR A 1098 83.50 75.72 -10.15
C THR A 1098 84.52 75.39 -11.23
N ASN A 1099 84.14 74.75 -12.34
CA ASN A 1099 85.03 74.52 -13.48
C ASN A 1099 84.86 75.64 -14.50
N ILE A 1100 85.58 76.74 -14.25
CA ILE A 1100 85.57 77.97 -15.06
C ILE A 1100 86.97 78.13 -15.65
N VAL A 1101 87.06 78.31 -16.96
CA VAL A 1101 88.32 78.47 -17.69
C VAL A 1101 88.26 79.74 -18.52
N GLN A 1102 89.08 80.72 -18.14
CA GLN A 1102 89.34 81.93 -18.91
C GLN A 1102 90.59 81.75 -19.77
N SER A 1103 90.53 82.19 -21.03
CA SER A 1103 91.61 82.09 -22.02
C SER A 1103 91.75 83.39 -22.83
N PRO A 1104 92.91 84.08 -22.80
CA PRO A 1104 94.06 83.80 -21.95
C PRO A 1104 93.79 83.98 -20.46
N ALA A 1105 94.45 83.15 -19.64
CA ALA A 1105 94.17 83.04 -18.21
C ALA A 1105 94.46 84.34 -17.44
N ALA A 1106 93.70 84.57 -16.36
CA ALA A 1106 93.95 85.66 -15.42
C ALA A 1106 95.42 85.70 -14.99
N GLY A 1107 96.04 86.88 -15.07
CA GLY A 1107 97.49 87.05 -14.89
C GLY A 1107 98.33 86.96 -16.16
N THR A 1108 97.75 86.67 -17.34
CA THR A 1108 98.46 86.77 -18.63
C THR A 1108 98.75 88.23 -18.96
N GLU A 1109 99.97 88.51 -19.42
CA GLU A 1109 100.43 89.85 -19.82
C GLU A 1109 100.38 90.02 -21.36
N PHE A 1110 99.80 91.13 -21.83
CA PHE A 1110 99.66 91.47 -23.25
C PHE A 1110 100.44 92.75 -23.64
N PRO A 1111 101.21 92.75 -24.75
CA PRO A 1111 101.70 93.98 -25.35
C PRO A 1111 100.57 94.72 -26.10
N GLU A 1112 100.87 95.85 -26.74
CA GLU A 1112 99.92 96.57 -27.62
C GLU A 1112 99.29 95.63 -28.67
N GLY A 1113 97.96 95.72 -28.83
CA GLY A 1113 97.17 94.87 -29.72
C GLY A 1113 95.71 94.69 -29.27
N ILE A 1114 94.91 93.99 -30.08
CA ILE A 1114 93.56 93.53 -29.73
C ILE A 1114 93.61 92.02 -29.47
N TYR A 1115 93.00 91.59 -28.37
CA TYR A 1115 92.99 90.21 -27.90
C TYR A 1115 91.56 89.73 -27.64
N THR A 1116 91.22 88.56 -28.16
CA THR A 1116 89.96 87.90 -27.82
C THR A 1116 90.12 87.19 -26.48
N ILE A 1117 89.20 87.46 -25.55
CA ILE A 1117 89.11 86.85 -24.24
C ILE A 1117 87.93 85.88 -24.26
N GLU A 1118 88.24 84.59 -24.22
CA GLU A 1118 87.30 83.47 -24.22
C GLU A 1118 87.06 83.02 -22.78
N ILE A 1119 85.82 82.73 -22.41
CA ILE A 1119 85.47 82.11 -21.13
C ILE A 1119 84.60 80.89 -21.40
N THR A 1120 85.06 79.73 -20.95
CA THR A 1120 84.33 78.47 -20.95
C THR A 1120 83.93 78.11 -19.53
N VAL A 1121 82.70 77.62 -19.35
CA VAL A 1121 82.29 76.96 -18.09
C VAL A 1121 81.75 75.58 -18.39
N THR A 1122 82.13 74.63 -17.54
CA THR A 1122 81.73 73.23 -17.59
C THR A 1122 80.96 72.92 -16.31
N ASP A 1123 79.83 72.25 -16.41
CA ASP A 1123 79.08 71.75 -15.24
C ASP A 1123 79.77 70.52 -14.59
N ALA A 1124 79.11 69.85 -13.64
CA ALA A 1124 79.63 68.61 -13.05
C ALA A 1124 79.37 67.35 -13.88
N SER A 1125 78.46 67.44 -14.86
CA SER A 1125 78.04 66.38 -15.79
C SER A 1125 78.99 66.25 -16.99
N GLY A 1126 79.73 67.32 -17.30
CA GLY A 1126 80.65 67.45 -18.44
C GLY A 1126 80.10 68.24 -19.62
N ASN A 1127 78.95 68.93 -19.49
CA ASN A 1127 78.45 69.80 -20.56
C ASN A 1127 79.13 71.17 -20.48
N GLU A 1128 79.49 71.73 -21.64
CA GLU A 1128 80.29 72.96 -21.75
C GLU A 1128 79.55 74.06 -22.51
N VAL A 1129 79.74 75.31 -22.09
CA VAL A 1129 79.36 76.50 -22.85
C VAL A 1129 80.51 77.52 -22.83
N THR A 1130 80.69 78.22 -23.95
CA THR A 1130 81.77 79.18 -24.16
C THR A 1130 81.22 80.51 -24.68
N CYS A 1131 81.84 81.61 -24.27
CA CYS A 1131 81.62 82.95 -24.81
C CYS A 1131 82.97 83.64 -25.09
N ASP A 1132 82.95 84.71 -25.87
CA ASP A 1132 84.13 85.56 -26.11
C ASP A 1132 83.79 87.05 -26.16
N PHE A 1133 84.78 87.90 -25.87
CA PHE A 1133 84.75 89.36 -26.04
C PHE A 1133 86.14 89.91 -26.36
N GLU A 1134 86.25 91.12 -26.90
CA GLU A 1134 87.53 91.72 -27.30
C GLU A 1134 88.11 92.65 -26.20
N LEU A 1135 89.43 92.66 -26.04
CA LEU A 1135 90.23 93.53 -25.19
C LEU A 1135 91.30 94.25 -26.02
N GLU A 1136 91.22 95.57 -26.15
CA GLU A 1136 92.15 96.41 -26.92
C GLU A 1136 93.17 97.11 -25.99
N VAL A 1137 94.45 97.13 -26.37
CA VAL A 1137 95.60 97.60 -25.57
C VAL A 1137 96.49 98.51 -26.45
N GLU A 1138 96.74 99.77 -26.04
CA GLU A 1138 97.52 100.76 -26.84
C GLU A 1138 98.78 101.30 -26.10
N GLU A 1139 99.84 101.70 -26.84
CA GLU A 1139 101.16 102.13 -26.30
C GLU A 1139 101.39 103.66 -26.24
N LEU A 1140 102.06 104.16 -25.18
CA LEU A 1140 102.43 105.58 -25.01
C LEU A 1140 103.92 105.88 -24.71
N LEU A 1141 104.47 106.90 -25.38
CA LEU A 1141 105.84 107.44 -25.24
C LEU A 1141 106.10 108.11 -23.88
N SER A 1142 107.30 107.92 -23.31
CA SER A 1142 107.59 108.24 -21.90
C SER A 1142 108.31 109.58 -21.63
N ILE A 1143 107.66 110.44 -20.82
CA ILE A 1143 108.20 111.34 -19.77
C ILE A 1143 107.01 111.94 -18.98
N GLY A 1144 106.93 111.94 -17.64
CA GLY A 1144 107.74 111.26 -16.62
C GLY A 1144 107.31 111.72 -15.21
N ASP A 1145 107.13 110.76 -14.29
CA ASP A 1145 106.76 110.90 -12.86
C ASP A 1145 105.45 111.63 -12.47
N GLN A 1146 104.78 111.12 -11.42
CA GLN A 1146 104.54 111.84 -10.15
C GLN A 1146 103.61 111.06 -9.19
N THR A 1147 104.07 110.82 -7.95
CA THR A 1147 103.35 109.96 -6.98
C THR A 1147 102.57 110.76 -5.91
N PHE A 1148 101.52 111.48 -6.34
CA PHE A 1148 100.67 112.24 -5.42
C PHE A 1148 99.58 111.39 -4.74
N THR A 1149 100.00 110.52 -3.83
CA THR A 1149 99.11 109.60 -3.09
C THR A 1149 98.59 110.19 -1.78
N ASN A 1150 97.66 109.49 -1.11
CA ASN A 1150 97.18 109.87 0.23
C ASN A 1150 98.23 109.71 1.36
N GLN A 1151 99.51 109.44 1.06
CA GLN A 1151 100.61 109.55 2.03
C GLN A 1151 101.54 110.74 1.76
N SER A 1152 101.45 111.36 0.57
CA SER A 1152 102.38 112.39 0.09
C SER A 1152 102.25 113.75 0.79
N VAL A 1153 101.17 113.99 1.54
CA VAL A 1153 101.01 115.17 2.41
C VAL A 1153 100.56 114.76 3.81
N VAL A 1154 101.10 115.40 4.85
CA VAL A 1154 100.84 115.09 6.27
C VAL A 1154 100.38 116.34 7.02
N LEU A 1155 99.34 116.21 7.86
CA LEU A 1155 98.82 117.29 8.70
C LEU A 1155 99.09 117.02 10.19
N PHE A 1156 99.77 117.94 10.88
CA PHE A 1156 100.02 117.84 12.32
C PHE A 1156 100.15 119.23 13.00
N PRO A 1157 99.83 119.37 14.30
CA PRO A 1157 99.13 118.40 15.14
C PRO A 1157 97.69 118.21 14.68
N ASN A 1158 97.17 116.99 14.79
CA ASN A 1158 95.80 116.65 14.42
C ASN A 1158 95.31 115.52 15.35
N PRO A 1159 94.41 115.78 16.33
CA PRO A 1159 93.66 117.02 16.53
C PRO A 1159 94.51 118.26 16.86
N THR A 1160 94.08 119.41 16.35
CA THR A 1160 94.69 120.73 16.56
C THR A 1160 93.90 121.57 17.57
N SER A 1161 94.55 122.50 18.27
CA SER A 1161 93.89 123.59 19.00
C SER A 1161 93.61 124.84 18.16
N GLY A 1162 94.11 124.91 16.91
CA GLY A 1162 93.93 126.06 16.02
C GLY A 1162 95.10 126.36 15.06
N GLU A 1163 96.18 125.59 15.08
CA GLU A 1163 97.28 125.70 14.11
C GLU A 1163 97.58 124.30 13.51
N VAL A 1164 97.69 124.21 12.19
CA VAL A 1164 98.00 122.94 11.50
C VAL A 1164 99.16 123.17 10.55
N THR A 1165 100.25 122.43 10.75
CA THR A 1165 101.34 122.31 9.80
C THR A 1165 100.94 121.33 8.70
N ILE A 1166 101.04 121.79 7.46
CA ILE A 1166 100.99 120.98 6.24
C ILE A 1166 102.44 120.69 5.86
N LEU A 1167 102.83 119.42 5.93
CA LEU A 1167 104.14 118.94 5.48
C LEU A 1167 103.96 118.19 4.15
N ASN A 1168 104.57 118.72 3.10
CA ASN A 1168 104.68 118.03 1.82
C ASN A 1168 105.81 116.99 1.89
N LYS A 1169 105.59 115.83 1.28
CA LYS A 1169 106.53 114.71 1.17
C LYS A 1169 106.63 114.14 -0.25
N SER A 1170 105.88 114.71 -1.20
CA SER A 1170 106.10 114.55 -2.64
C SER A 1170 106.91 115.72 -3.18
N ASP A 1171 107.53 115.52 -4.34
CA ASP A 1171 108.23 116.57 -5.07
C ASP A 1171 107.28 117.53 -5.83
N GLU A 1172 105.97 117.23 -5.84
CA GLU A 1172 104.89 118.09 -6.34
C GLU A 1172 104.78 119.43 -5.59
N VAL A 1173 104.65 120.55 -6.32
CA VAL A 1173 104.36 121.87 -5.73
C VAL A 1173 102.88 121.97 -5.38
N LEU A 1174 102.57 122.17 -4.09
CA LEU A 1174 101.20 122.39 -3.63
C LEU A 1174 100.74 123.81 -3.98
N GLN A 1175 99.65 123.96 -4.71
CA GLN A 1175 99.10 125.27 -5.08
C GLN A 1175 98.15 125.83 -4.02
N SER A 1176 97.30 125.00 -3.40
CA SER A 1176 96.34 125.48 -2.40
C SER A 1176 95.81 124.39 -1.46
N VAL A 1177 95.17 124.82 -0.37
CA VAL A 1177 94.33 123.96 0.47
C VAL A 1177 92.97 124.61 0.73
N VAL A 1178 91.90 123.85 0.44
CA VAL A 1178 90.51 124.19 0.68
C VAL A 1178 90.03 123.45 1.93
N ILE A 1179 89.69 124.19 2.98
CA ILE A 1179 89.10 123.64 4.21
C ILE A 1179 87.58 123.66 4.08
N THR A 1180 86.93 122.51 4.22
CA THR A 1180 85.47 122.33 4.26
C THR A 1180 85.00 121.77 5.60
N ASP A 1181 83.75 122.02 5.98
CA ASP A 1181 83.09 121.30 7.09
C ASP A 1181 82.59 119.90 6.66
N VAL A 1182 82.00 119.14 7.60
CA VAL A 1182 81.44 117.81 7.33
C VAL A 1182 80.30 117.78 6.31
N ASN A 1183 79.73 118.94 5.96
CA ASN A 1183 78.68 119.07 4.94
C ASN A 1183 79.25 119.54 3.59
N GLY A 1184 80.58 119.59 3.45
CA GLY A 1184 81.27 120.03 2.24
C GLY A 1184 81.33 121.55 2.06
N ARG A 1185 80.84 122.36 3.02
CA ARG A 1185 80.87 123.82 2.88
C ARG A 1185 82.29 124.34 3.07
N ILE A 1186 82.80 125.08 2.08
CA ILE A 1186 84.10 125.76 2.17
C ILE A 1186 84.09 126.80 3.31
N ILE A 1187 85.08 126.68 4.20
CA ILE A 1187 85.30 127.49 5.40
C ILE A 1187 86.43 128.49 5.17
N ARG A 1188 87.53 128.05 4.56
CA ARG A 1188 88.70 128.89 4.25
C ARG A 1188 89.52 128.24 3.14
N ILE A 1189 90.16 129.04 2.29
CA ILE A 1189 91.15 128.59 1.31
C ILE A 1189 92.47 129.26 1.66
N TYR A 1190 93.57 128.53 1.59
CA TYR A 1190 94.93 129.07 1.68
C TYR A 1190 95.68 128.79 0.38
N ASP A 1191 96.38 129.80 -0.11
CA ASP A 1191 97.41 129.64 -1.12
C ASP A 1191 98.61 128.91 -0.50
N LEU A 1192 99.11 127.89 -1.20
CA LEU A 1192 100.30 127.14 -0.83
C LEU A 1192 101.42 127.29 -1.88
N SER A 1193 101.20 127.95 -3.01
CA SER A 1193 102.15 128.01 -4.14
C SER A 1193 103.54 128.57 -3.79
N ALA A 1194 103.63 129.32 -2.69
CA ALA A 1194 104.87 129.88 -2.13
C ALA A 1194 105.45 129.09 -0.94
N MET A 1195 104.97 127.87 -0.66
CA MET A 1195 105.54 127.02 0.38
C MET A 1195 106.77 126.25 -0.11
N GLU A 1196 107.76 126.11 0.77
CA GLU A 1196 108.79 125.08 0.66
C GLU A 1196 108.22 123.74 1.16
N ASN A 1197 109.00 122.93 1.87
CA ASN A 1197 108.55 121.59 2.27
C ASN A 1197 107.40 121.60 3.32
N GLN A 1198 107.17 122.70 4.05
CA GLN A 1198 106.05 122.82 4.99
C GLN A 1198 105.47 124.25 5.08
N SER A 1199 104.19 124.35 5.43
CA SER A 1199 103.47 125.61 5.70
C SER A 1199 102.54 125.44 6.91
N VAL A 1200 102.23 126.51 7.65
CA VAL A 1200 101.34 126.48 8.82
C VAL A 1200 100.09 127.29 8.54
N ILE A 1201 98.91 126.66 8.65
CA ILE A 1201 97.61 127.31 8.48
C ILE A 1201 96.93 127.56 9.84
N LEU A 1202 96.39 128.76 10.01
CA LEU A 1202 95.83 129.25 11.28
C LEU A 1202 94.30 129.11 11.32
N LEU A 1203 93.84 128.02 11.91
CA LEU A 1203 92.43 127.67 12.16
C LEU A 1203 91.93 128.13 13.53
N ASN A 1204 92.52 129.20 14.10
CA ASN A 1204 92.16 129.74 15.42
C ASN A 1204 90.73 130.30 15.47
N ASP A 1205 90.26 130.90 14.38
CA ASP A 1205 88.95 131.60 14.31
C ASP A 1205 87.78 130.70 13.87
N ILE A 1206 88.01 129.41 13.66
CA ILE A 1206 86.95 128.44 13.32
C ILE A 1206 86.59 127.60 14.55
N ALA A 1207 85.32 127.18 14.63
CA ALA A 1207 84.78 126.46 15.77
C ALA A 1207 85.47 125.10 15.98
N SER A 1208 85.45 124.62 17.23
CA SER A 1208 85.79 123.23 17.57
C SER A 1208 84.86 122.27 16.82
N GLY A 1209 85.41 121.38 16.01
CA GLY A 1209 84.64 120.56 15.07
C GLY A 1209 85.50 119.69 14.16
N LEU A 1210 84.83 118.95 13.28
CA LEU A 1210 85.45 118.11 12.25
C LEU A 1210 85.42 118.83 10.90
N TYR A 1211 86.55 118.82 10.20
CA TYR A 1211 86.75 119.49 8.92
C TYR A 1211 87.50 118.57 7.96
N PHE A 1212 87.46 118.87 6.67
CA PHE A 1212 88.27 118.23 5.64
C PHE A 1212 89.11 119.29 4.92
N ALA A 1213 90.35 118.96 4.61
CA ALA A 1213 91.29 119.79 3.89
C ALA A 1213 91.59 119.10 2.56
N GLN A 1214 91.02 119.60 1.47
CA GLN A 1214 91.40 119.17 0.13
C GLN A 1214 92.59 120.02 -0.33
N ILE A 1215 93.73 119.36 -0.50
CA ILE A 1215 95.02 119.96 -0.80
C ILE A 1215 95.31 119.66 -2.26
N TYR A 1216 95.59 120.70 -3.05
CA TYR A 1216 95.78 120.62 -4.50
C TYR A 1216 97.24 120.90 -4.84
N SER A 1217 97.86 120.06 -5.67
CA SER A 1217 99.00 120.45 -6.50
C SER A 1217 98.51 121.09 -7.80
N GLU A 1218 99.40 121.29 -8.77
CA GLU A 1218 99.02 121.73 -10.13
C GLU A 1218 98.19 120.67 -10.88
N ASN A 1219 98.47 119.39 -10.64
CA ASN A 1219 97.92 118.28 -11.44
C ASN A 1219 97.07 117.28 -10.64
N ALA A 1220 97.10 117.31 -9.30
CA ALA A 1220 96.42 116.33 -8.44
C ALA A 1220 95.81 116.95 -7.17
N SER A 1221 94.99 116.19 -6.43
CA SER A 1221 94.52 116.63 -5.10
C SER A 1221 94.31 115.48 -4.11
N VAL A 1222 94.45 115.78 -2.82
CA VAL A 1222 94.34 114.83 -1.70
C VAL A 1222 93.47 115.39 -0.58
N VAL A 1223 92.55 114.59 -0.04
CA VAL A 1223 91.65 115.01 1.05
C VAL A 1223 92.14 114.49 2.41
N LYS A 1224 92.29 115.40 3.38
CA LYS A 1224 92.76 115.12 4.75
C LYS A 1224 91.77 115.60 5.81
N ARG A 1225 91.37 114.72 6.71
CA ARG A 1225 90.45 115.06 7.82
C ARG A 1225 91.19 115.80 8.94
N ILE A 1226 90.71 116.98 9.35
CA ILE A 1226 91.20 117.78 10.48
C ILE A 1226 90.20 117.72 11.64
N VAL A 1227 90.68 117.50 12.85
CA VAL A 1227 89.89 117.64 14.08
C VAL A 1227 90.34 118.90 14.83
N LYS A 1228 89.49 119.93 14.90
CA LYS A 1228 89.72 121.14 15.70
C LYS A 1228 89.12 120.93 17.10
N LYS A 1229 89.95 120.97 18.13
CA LYS A 1229 89.54 121.07 19.54
C LYS A 1229 89.17 122.50 19.90
#